data_AF-G1UQF9-F1
#
_entry.id   AF-G1UQF9-F1
#
_cell.length_a   1.000
_cell.length_b   1.000
_cell.length_c   1.000
_cell.angle_alpha   90.00
_cell.angle_beta   90.00
_cell.angle_gamma   90.00
#
_symmetry.space_group_name_H-M   'P 1'
#
loop_
_entity.id
_entity.type
_entity.pdbx_description
1 polymer ?
#
loop_
_entity_poly.entity_id
_entity_poly.type
_entity_poly.pdbx_seq_one_letter_code
_entity_poly.pdbx_strand_id
1 'polypeptide(L)'
;MAVEVPTWFEEKNYLNNKAVQLNATKFNDRTDWTADSALAAIEAAGMSAYEHFVAYGNAENISPNPMFNVAEYLAAKAAQLNSDPDEPKSDWTEADVLAAFNDAGLTAWDHYTQYGMYEGINPSNQFDTSGYFTAKLAQLQAAEPDKGWTEESMLAAFKEAGLNPLEHYAQYGKDEGLSVPPVPSDERVVTDFDPYTPSNPGETFTLTTGTDHITGTADDDVINGVASSLTADRTLNSEDVIDGAEGNDTLNVAMQGNFSGFTTGSMTNVEKVVLTNEGSIARGFSAKGVDGVKTWTLNDTGAAVNLADLSAAGVTVNVQGLKAGSTSIGFTADAVQGDADALTLGLNNVGTAKDGDTAAKHVAVTANGIENLAVKVTGDNYADLSAAASKTVTVSGSGNLDVNNVAGITGFDASALSGNVTADLSDAMGLATVKGGSGDDTITVAGLAANAVLEGGAGNDSLILQGVNGTLQPTMSGFENITADGGTLTLSGKNMSDFNSLTVKNGADVTLANMDASTFTVTASGTTAGSVSLNAATALTYNTVASKTDKTADSVSTTVAASKATSATVNVGEYTQVNGALSFGAAADVTVNVASGLGSDGKAEMTSFGGTLTANKAQSLTIDAEGLLKASIFNVGAASSVLVDAAQGSGTDVVNIQASKATDVSITAGSAMDITGSSFSSAQNVTLAANKGHLSGGVALGAVNQLTLSGADATSQVTLGALGSLTQEYGITVDASGLEGGLTLGNTGAGTGDVALNLADVTGAAKVGTVGGNNVTIHAAQLGTTVVGNITATGDVNIDAMGVLGGNATDAAFKAGVTTGKTITVNFDGNSDMTFGTLGGNTVNLDASGYLGAIVASNSSGVDAAIGAITADTVVIKGSEIGANTFSSMVTDTLTYTGGLGVDTVSLTGKGAGTTMNVSLDTGAGDDVVTIKAHANTTGIKVTGDMGGDTDTIAVIDGSSITSIDLSGLRGYSSSAITATAGGTLIGGAGDDTFTLHGAASAGATSTFTLTGGLGKDTYAHSAALGKTIMTVTEADFNVAEGDNFTGFSAVQLNADQVVTFLATIGITADPADITFADGANAKQAVYMGNSYLLTATAIDDTESAIQLLGVTADVTDHIA
;
A
#
# COMPACT_ATOMS: atom_id res chain seq x y z
N MET A 1 1.90 42.67 25.87
CA MET A 1 1.66 43.69 24.82
C MET A 1 0.85 44.77 25.48
N ALA A 2 1.22 46.05 25.34
CA ALA A 2 0.38 47.12 25.86
C ALA A 2 -0.96 47.06 25.11
N VAL A 3 -2.07 47.00 25.85
CA VAL A 3 -3.40 47.03 25.25
C VAL A 3 -3.56 48.38 24.54
N GLU A 4 -3.79 48.36 23.23
CA GLU A 4 -4.03 49.58 22.46
C GLU A 4 -5.40 50.15 22.89
N VAL A 5 -5.40 51.37 23.40
CA VAL A 5 -6.62 52.04 23.88
C VAL A 5 -7.37 52.60 22.68
N PRO A 6 -8.61 52.16 22.40
CA PRO A 6 -9.39 52.64 21.27
C PRO A 6 -9.70 54.14 21.40
N THR A 7 -9.81 54.83 20.26
CA THR A 7 -10.06 56.27 20.22
C THR A 7 -11.45 56.68 20.72
N TRP A 8 -12.39 55.73 20.83
CA TRP A 8 -13.72 55.94 21.39
C TRP A 8 -13.76 55.89 22.93
N PHE A 9 -12.72 55.37 23.60
CA PHE A 9 -12.67 55.31 25.05
C PHE A 9 -12.13 56.63 25.61
N GLU A 10 -12.92 57.32 26.43
CA GLU A 10 -12.50 58.58 27.06
C GLU A 10 -12.27 58.38 28.55
N GLU A 11 -11.01 58.10 28.91
CA GLU A 11 -10.56 57.77 30.28
C GLU A 11 -11.17 58.70 31.35
N LYS A 12 -11.12 60.02 31.14
CA LYS A 12 -11.63 60.98 32.12
C LYS A 12 -13.15 60.84 32.34
N ASN A 13 -13.92 60.60 31.28
CA ASN A 13 -15.36 60.41 31.38
C ASN A 13 -15.69 59.07 32.04
N TYR A 14 -15.01 58.00 31.62
CA TYR A 14 -15.12 56.70 32.26
C TYR A 14 -14.83 56.75 33.77
N LEU A 15 -13.75 57.41 34.19
CA LEU A 15 -13.39 57.53 35.61
C LEU A 15 -14.37 58.38 36.42
N ASN A 16 -14.97 59.42 35.81
CA ASN A 16 -16.05 60.18 36.44
C ASN A 16 -17.29 59.29 36.64
N ASN A 17 -17.68 58.53 35.62
CA ASN A 17 -18.82 57.61 35.69
C ASN A 17 -18.55 56.47 36.69
N LYS A 18 -17.32 55.95 36.75
CA LYS A 18 -16.89 54.99 37.76
C LYS A 18 -17.00 55.56 39.16
N ALA A 19 -16.58 56.81 39.37
CA ALA A 19 -16.74 57.46 40.67
C ALA A 19 -18.22 57.64 41.06
N VAL A 20 -19.10 57.95 40.10
CA VAL A 20 -20.55 57.98 40.32
C VAL A 20 -21.08 56.60 40.73
N GLN A 21 -20.71 55.55 40.01
CA GLN A 21 -21.08 54.16 40.33
C GLN A 21 -20.61 53.76 41.74
N LEU A 22 -19.33 53.99 42.07
CA LEU A 22 -18.77 53.66 43.39
C LEU A 22 -19.48 54.40 44.53
N ASN A 23 -19.95 55.63 44.29
CA ASN A 23 -20.75 56.39 45.26
C ASN A 23 -22.18 55.87 45.37
N ALA A 24 -22.81 55.51 44.25
CA ALA A 24 -24.17 54.96 44.21
C ALA A 24 -24.25 53.61 44.94
N THR A 25 -23.27 52.73 44.69
CA THR A 25 -23.19 51.40 45.33
C THR A 25 -22.56 51.42 46.73
N LYS A 26 -22.12 52.60 47.22
CA LYS A 26 -21.43 52.78 48.51
C LYS A 26 -20.22 51.85 48.67
N PHE A 27 -19.41 51.71 47.63
CA PHE A 27 -18.26 50.80 47.63
C PHE A 27 -17.27 51.16 48.77
N ASN A 28 -16.95 50.17 49.62
CA ASN A 28 -16.19 50.33 50.88
C ASN A 28 -16.81 51.33 51.88
N ASP A 29 -18.14 51.37 51.97
CA ASP A 29 -18.91 52.28 52.85
C ASP A 29 -18.61 53.77 52.59
N ARG A 30 -18.09 54.09 51.40
CA ARG A 30 -17.63 55.42 51.02
C ARG A 30 -18.55 56.04 49.96
N THR A 31 -18.82 57.34 50.08
CA THR A 31 -19.71 58.10 49.15
C THR A 31 -19.09 59.40 48.63
N ASP A 32 -17.77 59.57 48.79
CA ASP A 32 -17.00 60.72 48.31
C ASP A 32 -15.92 60.32 47.28
N TRP A 33 -16.16 59.25 46.52
CA TRP A 33 -15.31 58.86 45.39
C TRP A 33 -15.27 59.99 44.35
N THR A 34 -14.07 60.21 43.82
CA THR A 34 -13.74 61.15 42.75
C THR A 34 -13.02 60.39 41.64
N ALA A 35 -12.99 60.91 40.40
CA ALA A 35 -12.24 60.26 39.32
C ALA A 35 -10.78 59.97 39.69
N ASP A 36 -10.11 60.90 40.38
CA ASP A 36 -8.73 60.70 40.85
C ASP A 36 -8.60 59.57 41.88
N SER A 37 -9.56 59.43 42.81
CA SER A 37 -9.52 58.35 43.79
C SER A 37 -9.98 57.01 43.23
N ALA A 38 -10.87 57.00 42.23
CA ALA A 38 -11.22 55.81 41.46
C ALA A 38 -10.02 55.33 40.63
N LEU A 39 -9.32 56.23 39.93
CA LEU A 39 -8.10 55.90 39.18
C LEU A 39 -7.01 55.33 40.10
N ALA A 40 -6.74 55.96 41.24
CA ALA A 40 -5.73 55.47 42.18
C ALA A 40 -6.07 54.06 42.71
N ALA A 41 -7.37 53.73 42.88
CA ALA A 41 -7.81 52.39 43.27
C ALA A 41 -7.63 51.36 42.14
N ILE A 42 -7.91 51.75 40.89
CA ILE A 42 -7.69 50.91 39.70
C ILE A 42 -6.20 50.65 39.48
N GLU A 43 -5.35 51.68 39.59
CA GLU A 43 -3.90 51.56 39.47
C GLU A 43 -3.30 50.69 40.59
N ALA A 44 -3.83 50.80 41.82
CA ALA A 44 -3.44 49.94 42.94
C ALA A 44 -3.80 48.46 42.70
N ALA A 45 -4.83 48.19 41.90
CA ALA A 45 -5.19 46.85 41.42
C ALA A 45 -4.36 46.39 40.20
N GLY A 46 -3.39 47.20 39.75
CA GLY A 46 -2.46 46.86 38.68
C GLY A 46 -3.01 47.00 37.27
N MET A 47 -4.09 47.78 37.07
CA MET A 47 -4.74 47.98 35.77
C MET A 47 -4.68 49.45 35.34
N SER A 48 -4.72 49.71 34.04
CA SER A 48 -5.12 51.01 33.49
C SER A 48 -6.65 51.17 33.48
N ALA A 49 -7.14 52.39 33.29
CA ALA A 49 -8.58 52.65 33.23
C ALA A 49 -9.28 51.88 32.10
N TYR A 50 -8.62 51.74 30.93
CA TYR A 50 -9.17 50.97 29.81
C TYR A 50 -9.16 49.47 30.07
N GLU A 51 -8.07 48.91 30.63
CA GLU A 51 -8.02 47.50 31.02
C GLU A 51 -9.09 47.19 32.07
N HIS A 52 -9.34 48.11 33.00
CA HIS A 52 -10.44 47.99 33.96
C HIS A 52 -11.82 48.06 33.27
N PHE A 53 -12.01 48.91 32.26
CA PHE A 53 -13.24 48.93 31.48
C PHE A 53 -13.51 47.58 30.81
N VAL A 54 -12.51 47.01 30.13
CA VAL A 54 -12.64 45.70 29.45
C VAL A 54 -12.88 44.57 30.45
N ALA A 55 -12.18 44.58 31.58
CA ALA A 55 -12.28 43.51 32.57
C ALA A 55 -13.55 43.59 33.43
N TYR A 56 -14.05 44.81 33.73
CA TYR A 56 -15.12 45.03 34.70
C TYR A 56 -16.10 46.12 34.28
N GLY A 57 -15.61 47.28 33.83
CA GLY A 57 -16.45 48.46 33.60
C GLY A 57 -17.58 48.26 32.58
N ASN A 58 -17.36 47.44 31.55
CA ASN A 58 -18.39 47.08 30.58
C ASN A 58 -19.53 46.29 31.25
N ALA A 59 -19.18 45.25 32.01
CA ALA A 59 -20.13 44.41 32.75
C ALA A 59 -20.86 45.20 33.87
N GLU A 60 -20.20 46.19 34.46
CA GLU A 60 -20.79 47.12 35.42
C GLU A 60 -21.67 48.20 34.75
N ASN A 61 -21.86 48.14 33.43
CA ASN A 61 -22.61 49.12 32.63
C ASN A 61 -22.14 50.57 32.86
N ILE A 62 -20.82 50.77 32.96
CA ILE A 62 -20.24 52.11 33.11
C ILE A 62 -20.00 52.70 31.72
N SER A 63 -20.62 53.86 31.49
CA SER A 63 -20.52 54.56 30.22
C SER A 63 -19.06 54.94 29.89
N PRO A 64 -18.47 54.42 28.79
CA PRO A 64 -17.04 54.57 28.49
C PRO A 64 -16.65 55.95 27.93
N ASN A 65 -17.61 56.73 27.46
CA ASN A 65 -17.40 58.03 26.82
C ASN A 65 -18.69 58.88 26.91
N PRO A 66 -18.66 60.17 26.56
CA PRO A 66 -19.83 61.05 26.70
C PRO A 66 -20.89 60.89 25.59
N MET A 67 -20.57 60.14 24.52
CA MET A 67 -21.46 59.91 23.38
C MET A 67 -22.28 58.62 23.51
N PHE A 68 -21.95 57.78 24.50
CA PHE A 68 -22.75 56.64 24.92
C PHE A 68 -23.10 56.78 26.39
N ASN A 69 -24.40 56.85 26.71
CA ASN A 69 -24.90 56.93 28.08
C ASN A 69 -25.85 55.77 28.32
N VAL A 70 -25.51 54.90 29.26
CA VAL A 70 -26.28 53.67 29.52
C VAL A 70 -27.73 53.96 29.88
N ALA A 71 -28.01 54.89 30.80
CA ALA A 71 -29.38 55.17 31.22
C ALA A 71 -30.21 55.72 30.05
N GLU A 72 -29.65 56.66 29.28
CA GLU A 72 -30.33 57.21 28.10
C GLU A 72 -30.52 56.14 27.01
N TYR A 73 -29.54 55.26 26.80
CA TYR A 73 -29.65 54.19 25.81
C TYR A 73 -30.72 53.16 26.16
N LEU A 74 -30.80 52.76 27.44
CA LEU A 74 -31.86 51.88 27.94
C LEU A 74 -33.24 52.53 27.80
N ALA A 75 -33.37 53.82 28.11
CA ALA A 75 -34.60 54.57 27.92
C ALA A 75 -35.01 54.67 26.44
N ALA A 76 -34.05 54.86 25.53
CA ALA A 76 -34.30 54.90 24.09
C ALA A 76 -34.74 53.53 23.56
N LYS A 77 -34.14 52.44 24.02
CA LYS A 77 -34.56 51.08 23.68
C LYS A 77 -35.94 50.75 24.24
N ALA A 78 -36.22 51.13 25.48
CA ALA A 78 -37.55 50.96 26.08
C ALA A 78 -38.62 51.72 25.28
N ALA A 79 -38.34 52.98 24.89
CA ALA A 79 -39.24 53.77 24.06
C ALA A 79 -39.49 53.13 22.67
N GLN A 80 -38.45 52.57 22.06
CA GLN A 80 -38.58 51.84 20.80
C GLN A 80 -39.49 50.61 20.96
N LEU A 81 -39.21 49.76 21.95
CA LEU A 81 -40.01 48.56 22.22
C LEU A 81 -41.48 48.91 22.51
N ASN A 82 -41.71 49.98 23.28
CA ASN A 82 -43.06 50.46 23.57
C ASN A 82 -43.79 51.08 22.38
N SER A 83 -43.07 51.43 21.32
CA SER A 83 -43.65 51.94 20.07
C SER A 83 -43.97 50.85 19.05
N ASP A 84 -43.48 49.62 19.27
CA ASP A 84 -43.71 48.48 18.39
C ASP A 84 -45.01 47.73 18.80
N PRO A 85 -46.04 47.72 17.94
CA PRO A 85 -47.30 47.05 18.25
C PRO A 85 -47.21 45.52 18.26
N ASP A 86 -46.12 44.94 17.75
CA ASP A 86 -45.89 43.50 17.69
C ASP A 86 -45.11 42.98 18.92
N GLU A 87 -44.64 43.88 19.80
CA GLU A 87 -44.01 43.50 21.06
C GLU A 87 -45.06 42.97 22.06
N PRO A 88 -44.81 41.84 22.74
CA PRO A 88 -45.74 41.22 23.67
C PRO A 88 -45.97 42.06 24.95
N LYS A 89 -45.09 43.03 25.20
CA LYS A 89 -45.14 43.99 26.29
C LYS A 89 -45.04 45.40 25.71
N SER A 90 -45.89 46.32 26.16
CA SER A 90 -45.94 47.72 25.67
C SER A 90 -45.60 48.76 26.75
N ASP A 91 -45.14 48.32 27.92
CA ASP A 91 -44.78 49.13 29.10
C ASP A 91 -43.36 48.80 29.61
N TRP A 92 -42.43 48.53 28.70
CA TRP A 92 -41.01 48.36 28.99
C TRP A 92 -40.45 49.55 29.76
N THR A 93 -39.77 49.25 30.86
CA THR A 93 -38.95 50.19 31.64
C THR A 93 -37.47 49.99 31.34
N GLU A 94 -36.62 50.94 31.72
CA GLU A 94 -35.16 50.79 31.62
C GLU A 94 -34.62 49.59 32.41
N ALA A 95 -35.25 49.26 33.55
CA ALA A 95 -34.92 48.09 34.35
C ALA A 95 -35.25 46.78 33.61
N ASP A 96 -36.40 46.72 32.93
CA ASP A 96 -36.78 45.55 32.12
C ASP A 96 -35.82 45.33 30.96
N VAL A 97 -35.43 46.41 30.26
CA VAL A 97 -34.49 46.33 29.14
C VAL A 97 -33.12 45.87 29.64
N LEU A 98 -32.66 46.41 30.77
CA LEU A 98 -31.39 46.00 31.37
C LEU A 98 -31.43 44.54 31.85
N ALA A 99 -32.53 44.09 32.45
CA ALA A 99 -32.74 42.70 32.82
C ALA A 99 -32.74 41.78 31.58
N ALA A 100 -33.43 42.17 30.52
CA ALA A 100 -33.46 41.42 29.26
C ALA A 100 -32.07 41.32 28.61
N PHE A 101 -31.27 42.39 28.65
CA PHE A 101 -29.88 42.34 28.21
C PHE A 101 -29.05 41.38 29.07
N ASN A 102 -29.17 41.45 30.40
CA ASN A 102 -28.46 40.55 31.31
C ASN A 102 -28.86 39.08 31.11
N ASP A 103 -30.15 38.80 30.92
CA ASP A 103 -30.68 37.46 30.61
C ASP A 103 -30.17 36.92 29.26
N ALA A 104 -29.92 37.82 28.30
CA ALA A 104 -29.27 37.51 27.03
C ALA A 104 -27.73 37.45 27.12
N GLY A 105 -27.15 37.70 28.31
CA GLY A 105 -25.70 37.74 28.50
C GLY A 105 -25.01 38.95 27.87
N LEU A 106 -25.72 40.04 27.61
CA LEU A 106 -25.23 41.26 26.99
C LEU A 106 -25.21 42.43 27.98
N THR A 107 -24.25 43.35 27.84
CA THR A 107 -24.31 44.67 28.47
C THR A 107 -25.02 45.67 27.56
N ALA A 108 -25.38 46.85 28.08
CA ALA A 108 -25.94 47.92 27.25
C ALA A 108 -24.98 48.34 26.11
N TRP A 109 -23.67 48.37 26.38
CA TRP A 109 -22.64 48.66 25.39
C TRP A 109 -22.48 47.53 24.38
N ASP A 110 -22.53 46.27 24.81
CA ASP A 110 -22.47 45.11 23.91
C ASP A 110 -23.68 45.08 22.98
N HIS A 111 -24.89 45.36 23.50
CA HIS A 111 -26.08 45.47 22.67
C HIS A 111 -25.96 46.59 21.64
N TYR A 112 -25.45 47.77 22.03
CA TYR A 112 -25.25 48.87 21.09
C TYR A 112 -24.26 48.56 19.98
N THR A 113 -23.12 47.98 20.34
CA THR A 113 -22.06 47.63 19.38
C THR A 113 -22.48 46.51 18.43
N GLN A 114 -23.33 45.58 18.86
CA GLN A 114 -23.78 44.44 18.04
C GLN A 114 -25.09 44.71 17.27
N TYR A 115 -26.06 45.39 17.87
CA TYR A 115 -27.44 45.48 17.36
C TYR A 115 -27.98 46.91 17.29
N GLY A 116 -27.78 47.72 18.32
CA GLY A 116 -28.48 48.99 18.51
C GLY A 116 -28.36 49.99 17.35
N MET A 117 -27.22 49.99 16.64
CA MET A 117 -27.05 50.83 15.45
C MET A 117 -27.97 50.45 14.28
N TYR A 118 -28.24 49.14 14.10
CA TYR A 118 -29.08 48.62 13.02
C TYR A 118 -30.57 48.78 13.34
N GLU A 119 -30.87 48.92 14.61
CA GLU A 119 -32.20 49.22 15.15
C GLU A 119 -32.51 50.73 15.13
N GLY A 120 -31.54 51.57 14.75
CA GLY A 120 -31.70 53.03 14.68
C GLY A 120 -31.73 53.72 16.05
N ILE A 121 -31.21 53.09 17.09
CA ILE A 121 -31.26 53.62 18.46
C ILE A 121 -30.11 54.60 18.69
N ASN A 122 -30.40 55.74 19.32
CA ASN A 122 -29.40 56.73 19.68
C ASN A 122 -28.61 56.27 20.92
N PRO A 123 -27.26 56.24 20.89
CA PRO A 123 -26.43 55.81 22.03
C PRO A 123 -26.46 56.79 23.21
N SER A 124 -26.84 58.04 22.98
CA SER A 124 -27.10 59.07 24.00
C SER A 124 -27.89 60.23 23.41
N ASN A 125 -28.40 61.13 24.25
CA ASN A 125 -29.01 62.39 23.81
C ASN A 125 -28.02 63.33 23.09
N GLN A 126 -26.71 63.08 23.20
CA GLN A 126 -25.66 63.87 22.56
C GLN A 126 -25.23 63.33 21.20
N PHE A 127 -25.73 62.16 20.80
CA PHE A 127 -25.36 61.50 19.55
C PHE A 127 -26.61 61.05 18.80
N ASP A 128 -27.01 61.83 17.80
CA ASP A 128 -28.06 61.46 16.85
C ASP A 128 -27.49 60.56 15.75
N THR A 129 -27.81 59.26 15.84
CA THR A 129 -27.38 58.23 14.87
C THR A 129 -27.89 58.54 13.47
N SER A 130 -29.16 58.94 13.34
CA SER A 130 -29.79 59.23 12.06
C SER A 130 -29.22 60.50 11.41
N GLY A 131 -29.00 61.55 12.21
CA GLY A 131 -28.36 62.78 11.80
C GLY A 131 -26.91 62.59 11.38
N TYR A 132 -26.18 61.72 12.09
CA TYR A 132 -24.81 61.35 11.73
C TYR A 132 -24.74 60.60 10.39
N PHE A 133 -25.60 59.60 10.20
CA PHE A 133 -25.69 58.87 8.94
C PHE A 133 -26.10 59.76 7.77
N THR A 134 -27.03 60.68 7.98
CA THR A 134 -27.41 61.67 6.97
C THR A 134 -26.21 62.52 6.56
N ALA A 135 -25.41 62.98 7.52
CA ALA A 135 -24.20 63.76 7.25
C ALA A 135 -23.12 62.94 6.52
N LYS A 136 -22.91 61.68 6.93
CA LYS A 136 -21.93 60.77 6.30
C LYS A 136 -22.35 60.42 4.87
N LEU A 137 -23.62 60.14 4.63
CA LEU A 137 -24.15 59.85 3.30
C LEU A 137 -23.98 61.06 2.38
N ALA A 138 -24.32 62.26 2.85
CA ALA A 138 -24.12 63.49 2.09
C ALA A 138 -22.63 63.72 1.75
N GLN A 139 -21.72 63.39 2.67
CA GLN A 139 -20.29 63.46 2.43
C GLN A 139 -19.84 62.43 1.38
N LEU A 140 -20.29 61.18 1.45
CA LEU A 140 -19.96 60.13 0.48
C LEU A 140 -20.49 60.46 -0.92
N GLN A 141 -21.72 60.97 -1.01
CA GLN A 141 -22.33 61.41 -2.28
C GLN A 141 -21.59 62.61 -2.89
N ALA A 142 -21.02 63.50 -2.05
CA ALA A 142 -20.22 64.63 -2.52
C ALA A 142 -18.80 64.22 -2.94
N ALA A 143 -18.18 63.29 -2.22
CA ALA A 143 -16.82 62.81 -2.48
C ALA A 143 -16.77 61.84 -3.68
N GLU A 144 -17.82 61.05 -3.87
CA GLU A 144 -17.89 59.97 -4.87
C GLU A 144 -19.23 59.98 -5.62
N PRO A 145 -19.52 61.03 -6.42
CA PRO A 145 -20.83 61.22 -7.05
C PRO A 145 -21.23 60.11 -8.03
N ASP A 146 -20.26 59.39 -8.60
CA ASP A 146 -20.48 58.34 -9.60
C ASP A 146 -20.79 56.96 -8.99
N LYS A 147 -20.61 56.76 -7.67
CA LYS A 147 -20.85 55.45 -7.01
C LYS A 147 -22.30 55.20 -6.62
N GLY A 148 -23.18 56.20 -6.75
CA GLY A 148 -24.61 56.04 -6.47
C GLY A 148 -24.93 55.70 -5.01
N TRP A 149 -24.14 56.22 -4.06
CA TRP A 149 -24.31 55.97 -2.63
C TRP A 149 -25.75 56.18 -2.16
N THR A 150 -26.32 55.12 -1.59
CA THR A 150 -27.59 55.09 -0.88
C THR A 150 -27.35 54.85 0.61
N GLU A 151 -28.33 55.17 1.45
CA GLU A 151 -28.28 54.88 2.89
C GLU A 151 -28.04 53.38 3.14
N GLU A 152 -28.75 52.51 2.43
CA GLU A 152 -28.57 51.05 2.49
C GLU A 152 -27.13 50.62 2.16
N SER A 153 -26.54 51.14 1.09
CA SER A 153 -25.15 50.80 0.72
C SER A 153 -24.11 51.35 1.69
N MET A 154 -24.40 52.49 2.35
CA MET A 154 -23.53 53.05 3.39
C MET A 154 -23.60 52.21 4.66
N LEU A 155 -24.79 51.81 5.10
CA LEU A 155 -24.97 50.92 6.26
C LEU A 155 -24.30 49.55 6.04
N ALA A 156 -24.39 49.02 4.81
CA ALA A 156 -23.67 47.81 4.43
C ALA A 156 -22.14 47.96 4.55
N ALA A 157 -21.59 49.12 4.18
CA ALA A 157 -20.16 49.40 4.32
C ALA A 157 -19.71 49.52 5.79
N PHE A 158 -20.55 50.07 6.68
CA PHE A 158 -20.31 50.06 8.12
C PHE A 158 -20.29 48.63 8.68
N LYS A 159 -21.24 47.79 8.23
CA LYS A 159 -21.32 46.37 8.61
C LYS A 159 -20.11 45.56 8.13
N GLU A 160 -19.66 45.78 6.89
CA GLU A 160 -18.46 45.12 6.34
C GLU A 160 -17.18 45.55 7.08
N ALA A 161 -17.10 46.82 7.49
CA ALA A 161 -15.97 47.35 8.26
C ALA A 161 -16.00 46.94 9.74
N GLY A 162 -17.10 46.37 10.23
CA GLY A 162 -17.29 46.05 11.65
C GLY A 162 -17.27 47.28 12.56
N LEU A 163 -17.72 48.44 12.07
CA LEU A 163 -17.72 49.70 12.81
C LEU A 163 -19.15 50.18 13.09
N ASN A 164 -19.41 50.67 14.30
CA ASN A 164 -20.62 51.42 14.59
C ASN A 164 -20.44 52.95 14.38
N PRO A 165 -21.52 53.76 14.36
CA PRO A 165 -21.46 55.20 14.08
C PRO A 165 -20.57 55.98 15.04
N LEU A 166 -20.61 55.61 16.32
CA LEU A 166 -19.80 56.23 17.36
C LEU A 166 -18.32 55.87 17.17
N GLU A 167 -18.02 54.59 16.89
CA GLU A 167 -16.65 54.12 16.61
C GLU A 167 -16.09 54.77 15.34
N HIS A 168 -16.86 54.81 14.26
CA HIS A 168 -16.46 55.48 13.02
C HIS A 168 -16.22 56.97 13.26
N TYR A 169 -17.08 57.66 14.04
CA TYR A 169 -16.84 59.06 14.37
C TYR A 169 -15.54 59.24 15.17
N ALA A 170 -15.30 58.40 16.17
CA ALA A 170 -14.12 58.46 17.01
C ALA A 170 -12.82 58.12 16.27
N GLN A 171 -12.88 57.23 15.28
CA GLN A 171 -11.72 56.75 14.54
C GLN A 171 -11.44 57.55 13.26
N TYR A 172 -12.47 58.03 12.56
CA TYR A 172 -12.35 58.68 11.24
C TYR A 172 -13.15 59.99 11.15
N GLY A 173 -14.39 60.01 11.63
CA GLY A 173 -15.33 61.10 11.36
C GLY A 173 -14.87 62.48 11.84
N LYS A 174 -14.13 62.56 12.95
CA LYS A 174 -13.52 63.83 13.43
C LYS A 174 -12.54 64.43 12.41
N ASP A 175 -11.67 63.61 11.84
CA ASP A 175 -10.66 64.02 10.87
C ASP A 175 -11.27 64.27 9.48
N GLU A 176 -12.38 63.59 9.17
CA GLU A 176 -13.19 63.84 7.99
C GLU A 176 -14.02 65.13 8.07
N GLY A 177 -14.00 65.84 9.21
CA GLY A 177 -14.75 67.08 9.42
C GLY A 177 -16.24 66.88 9.63
N LEU A 178 -16.68 65.66 9.95
CA LEU A 178 -18.06 65.39 10.33
C LEU A 178 -18.32 65.92 11.75
N SER A 179 -19.51 66.44 11.97
CA SER A 179 -20.00 66.81 13.30
C SER A 179 -21.10 65.86 13.72
N VAL A 180 -21.10 65.45 14.99
CA VAL A 180 -22.22 64.71 15.58
C VAL A 180 -23.24 65.72 16.09
N PRO A 181 -24.46 65.79 15.52
CA PRO A 181 -25.52 66.60 16.09
C PRO A 181 -26.08 65.91 17.34
N PRO A 182 -26.50 66.69 18.36
CA PRO A 182 -27.27 66.12 19.46
C PRO A 182 -28.67 65.74 18.96
N VAL A 183 -29.29 64.76 19.61
CA VAL A 183 -30.66 64.30 19.30
C VAL A 183 -31.63 65.49 19.34
N PRO A 184 -32.55 65.62 18.36
CA PRO A 184 -33.60 66.64 18.37
C PRO A 184 -34.34 66.69 19.70
N SER A 185 -34.67 67.90 20.18
CA SER A 185 -35.18 68.08 21.55
C SER A 185 -36.47 67.33 21.87
N ASP A 186 -37.28 67.03 20.84
CA ASP A 186 -38.52 66.27 20.88
C ASP A 186 -38.33 64.74 20.83
N GLU A 187 -37.14 64.27 20.45
CA GLU A 187 -36.76 62.85 20.39
C GLU A 187 -35.82 62.44 21.54
N ARG A 188 -35.40 63.39 22.38
CA ARG A 188 -34.56 63.10 23.55
C ARG A 188 -35.33 62.33 24.60
N VAL A 189 -34.64 61.35 25.18
CA VAL A 189 -35.13 60.61 26.34
C VAL A 189 -34.76 61.36 27.62
N VAL A 190 -35.67 61.40 28.58
CA VAL A 190 -35.42 61.94 29.92
C VAL A 190 -35.56 60.79 30.90
N THR A 191 -34.50 60.48 31.64
CA THR A 191 -34.46 59.39 32.59
C THR A 191 -33.74 59.81 33.87
N ASP A 192 -34.25 59.36 35.01
CA ASP A 192 -33.61 59.42 36.33
C ASP A 192 -33.16 58.02 36.80
N PHE A 193 -33.23 57.01 35.93
CA PHE A 193 -32.80 55.65 36.19
C PHE A 193 -31.29 55.59 36.50
N ASP A 194 -30.95 54.92 37.61
CA ASP A 194 -29.55 54.65 37.97
C ASP A 194 -29.19 53.21 37.54
N PRO A 195 -28.40 53.03 36.44
CA PRO A 195 -28.04 51.71 35.94
C PRO A 195 -27.08 50.96 36.86
N TYR A 196 -26.54 51.61 37.90
CA TYR A 196 -25.58 51.01 38.82
C TYR A 196 -26.24 50.34 40.03
N THR A 197 -27.53 50.61 40.26
CA THR A 197 -28.38 49.94 41.26
C THR A 197 -29.70 49.51 40.62
N PRO A 198 -29.68 48.56 39.66
CA PRO A 198 -30.84 48.26 38.81
C PRO A 198 -31.87 47.33 39.44
N SER A 199 -31.53 46.65 40.55
CA SER A 199 -32.48 45.93 41.39
C SER A 199 -33.10 46.93 42.36
N ASN A 200 -34.42 46.82 42.54
CA ASN A 200 -35.13 47.41 43.65
C ASN A 200 -35.29 46.28 44.68
N PRO A 201 -34.26 45.94 45.48
CA PRO A 201 -34.31 44.78 46.37
C PRO A 201 -35.35 45.00 47.45
N GLY A 202 -36.35 44.13 47.48
CA GLY A 202 -37.42 44.12 48.46
C GLY A 202 -37.01 43.49 49.80
N GLU A 203 -38.02 43.18 50.61
CA GLU A 203 -37.86 42.55 51.91
C GLU A 203 -37.63 41.04 51.80
N THR A 204 -36.99 40.47 52.83
CA THR A 204 -36.89 39.02 52.98
C THR A 204 -37.84 38.53 54.09
N PHE A 205 -38.84 37.75 53.72
CA PHE A 205 -39.78 37.09 54.63
C PHE A 205 -39.33 35.66 54.93
N THR A 206 -39.55 35.21 56.17
CA THR A 206 -39.32 33.81 56.57
C THR A 206 -40.59 33.28 57.19
N LEU A 207 -41.15 32.22 56.59
CA LEU A 207 -42.36 31.58 57.09
C LEU A 207 -42.12 30.90 58.44
N THR A 208 -43.16 30.82 59.25
CA THR A 208 -43.16 30.21 60.58
C THR A 208 -43.85 28.86 60.56
N THR A 209 -43.80 28.10 61.66
CA THR A 209 -44.54 26.82 61.75
C THR A 209 -46.05 27.01 61.92
N GLY A 210 -46.52 28.25 62.09
CA GLY A 210 -47.93 28.62 62.15
C GLY A 210 -48.50 28.92 60.75
N THR A 211 -49.75 29.38 60.71
CA THR A 211 -50.33 29.93 59.49
C THR A 211 -49.82 31.35 59.29
N ASP A 212 -49.23 31.62 58.14
CA ASP A 212 -48.69 32.91 57.78
C ASP A 212 -49.58 33.67 56.78
N HIS A 213 -49.62 34.99 56.92
CA HIS A 213 -50.23 35.91 55.96
C HIS A 213 -49.18 36.94 55.57
N ILE A 214 -48.54 36.71 54.43
CA ILE A 214 -47.49 37.58 53.89
C ILE A 214 -48.09 38.40 52.75
N THR A 215 -47.89 39.71 52.82
CA THR A 215 -48.07 40.62 51.70
C THR A 215 -46.75 41.36 51.53
N GLY A 216 -46.16 41.22 50.35
CA GLY A 216 -44.90 41.82 49.97
C GLY A 216 -44.98 43.33 49.75
N THR A 217 -43.89 43.88 49.21
CA THR A 217 -43.69 45.29 48.90
C THR A 217 -43.91 45.55 47.40
N ALA A 218 -43.44 46.69 46.89
CA ALA A 218 -43.46 46.96 45.44
C ALA A 218 -42.09 46.67 44.78
N ASP A 219 -41.19 46.10 45.58
CA ASP A 219 -39.78 45.85 45.29
C ASP A 219 -39.58 44.32 45.27
N ASP A 220 -38.50 43.80 44.69
CA ASP A 220 -38.30 42.36 44.48
C ASP A 220 -38.09 41.60 45.82
N ASP A 221 -39.13 40.98 46.39
CA ASP A 221 -39.09 40.33 47.69
C ASP A 221 -38.61 38.87 47.64
N VAL A 222 -38.11 38.36 48.78
CA VAL A 222 -37.70 36.96 48.95
C VAL A 222 -38.43 36.31 50.12
N ILE A 223 -39.22 35.27 49.85
CA ILE A 223 -39.93 34.47 50.86
C ILE A 223 -39.20 33.14 51.07
N ASN A 224 -38.90 32.76 52.32
CA ASN A 224 -38.21 31.51 52.63
C ASN A 224 -39.11 30.56 53.45
N GLY A 225 -39.20 29.30 53.02
CA GLY A 225 -40.02 28.28 53.65
C GLY A 225 -39.42 26.88 53.62
N VAL A 226 -40.05 25.96 54.36
CA VAL A 226 -39.66 24.55 54.44
C VAL A 226 -40.90 23.69 54.30
N ALA A 227 -40.92 22.82 53.29
CA ALA A 227 -41.92 21.76 53.17
C ALA A 227 -41.42 20.53 53.94
N SER A 228 -42.13 20.11 54.99
CA SER A 228 -41.73 18.96 55.82
C SER A 228 -42.93 18.15 56.32
N SER A 229 -42.74 16.84 56.45
CA SER A 229 -43.69 15.98 57.17
C SER A 229 -43.61 16.14 58.69
N LEU A 230 -42.51 16.73 59.20
CA LEU A 230 -42.32 17.02 60.61
C LEU A 230 -42.89 18.40 60.92
N THR A 231 -43.88 18.46 61.81
CA THR A 231 -44.55 19.71 62.19
C THR A 231 -43.61 20.75 62.81
N ALA A 232 -42.47 20.32 63.37
CA ALA A 232 -41.49 21.21 63.99
C ALA A 232 -40.64 21.98 62.95
N ASP A 233 -40.47 21.41 61.75
CA ASP A 233 -39.65 21.97 60.68
C ASP A 233 -40.49 22.51 59.53
N ARG A 234 -41.78 22.15 59.45
CA ARG A 234 -42.69 22.60 58.41
C ARG A 234 -43.06 24.06 58.63
N THR A 235 -42.56 24.94 57.77
CA THR A 235 -42.93 26.36 57.76
C THR A 235 -43.77 26.77 56.56
N LEU A 236 -43.79 26.00 55.47
CA LEU A 236 -44.78 26.17 54.41
C LEU A 236 -45.99 25.27 54.70
N ASN A 237 -47.11 25.86 55.08
CA ASN A 237 -48.38 25.20 55.39
C ASN A 237 -49.41 25.44 54.27
N SER A 238 -50.40 24.54 54.16
CA SER A 238 -51.43 24.62 53.10
C SER A 238 -52.46 25.73 53.30
N GLU A 239 -52.43 26.34 54.48
CA GLU A 239 -53.29 27.41 54.95
C GLU A 239 -52.64 28.80 54.79
N ASP A 240 -51.35 28.88 54.44
CA ASP A 240 -50.64 30.16 54.31
C ASP A 240 -51.18 30.97 53.13
N VAL A 241 -51.24 32.30 53.30
CA VAL A 241 -51.58 33.25 52.24
C VAL A 241 -50.34 34.07 51.94
N ILE A 242 -49.79 33.89 50.75
CA ILE A 242 -48.58 34.57 50.28
C ILE A 242 -48.97 35.41 49.07
N ASP A 243 -48.74 36.71 49.17
CA ASP A 243 -48.91 37.67 48.08
C ASP A 243 -47.61 38.46 47.96
N GLY A 244 -46.84 38.33 46.88
CA GLY A 244 -45.58 39.08 46.71
C GLY A 244 -45.80 40.56 46.37
N ALA A 245 -47.02 40.93 45.97
CA ALA A 245 -47.41 42.27 45.53
C ALA A 245 -46.75 42.70 44.20
N GLU A 246 -46.17 43.89 44.08
CA GLU A 246 -45.54 44.35 42.82
C GLU A 246 -44.03 44.05 42.91
N GLY A 247 -43.38 43.72 41.80
CA GLY A 247 -41.96 43.32 41.81
C GLY A 247 -41.77 41.97 41.13
N ASN A 248 -40.55 41.43 41.17
CA ASN A 248 -40.23 40.07 40.76
C ASN A 248 -39.91 39.21 41.98
N ASP A 249 -40.94 38.66 42.60
CA ASP A 249 -40.81 38.02 43.91
C ASP A 249 -40.36 36.57 43.81
N THR A 250 -39.56 36.14 44.79
CA THR A 250 -38.99 34.78 44.84
C THR A 250 -39.39 34.02 46.11
N LEU A 251 -40.02 32.84 45.95
CA LEU A 251 -40.16 31.87 47.03
C LEU A 251 -39.03 30.82 47.00
N ASN A 252 -38.28 30.67 48.09
CA ASN A 252 -37.34 29.57 48.30
C ASN A 252 -37.93 28.52 49.26
N VAL A 253 -37.95 27.26 48.85
CA VAL A 253 -38.44 26.14 49.67
C VAL A 253 -37.38 25.04 49.80
N ALA A 254 -36.99 24.74 51.03
CA ALA A 254 -36.24 23.52 51.34
C ALA A 254 -37.20 22.31 51.41
N MET A 255 -37.02 21.34 50.52
CA MET A 255 -37.91 20.19 50.34
C MET A 255 -37.50 19.01 51.24
N GLN A 256 -37.95 19.00 52.48
CA GLN A 256 -37.73 17.88 53.42
C GLN A 256 -38.85 16.82 53.37
N GLY A 257 -40.03 17.22 52.88
CA GLY A 257 -41.22 16.39 52.64
C GLY A 257 -42.01 16.89 51.42
N ASN A 258 -43.11 16.21 51.09
CA ASN A 258 -43.97 16.61 49.98
C ASN A 258 -44.87 17.79 50.39
N PHE A 259 -45.12 18.71 49.45
CA PHE A 259 -46.15 19.74 49.57
C PHE A 259 -47.35 19.39 48.69
N SER A 260 -48.53 19.25 49.28
CA SER A 260 -49.75 18.80 48.59
C SER A 260 -50.59 19.94 48.00
N GLY A 261 -50.03 21.16 47.95
CA GLY A 261 -50.72 22.37 47.50
C GLY A 261 -51.50 23.07 48.62
N PHE A 262 -51.96 24.28 48.32
CA PHE A 262 -52.80 25.06 49.22
C PHE A 262 -54.23 24.51 49.27
N THR A 263 -54.84 24.55 50.45
CA THR A 263 -56.22 24.09 50.69
C THR A 263 -57.17 25.26 50.90
N THR A 264 -56.91 26.08 51.92
CA THR A 264 -57.58 27.36 52.18
C THR A 264 -56.66 28.57 52.00
N GLY A 265 -55.35 28.33 51.96
CA GLY A 265 -54.34 29.34 51.66
C GLY A 265 -54.23 29.62 50.15
N SER A 266 -53.28 30.47 49.77
CA SER A 266 -53.01 30.81 48.37
C SER A 266 -51.61 31.39 48.18
N MET A 267 -51.11 31.35 46.95
CA MET A 267 -49.93 32.11 46.51
C MET A 267 -50.27 32.91 45.26
N THR A 268 -50.07 34.22 45.31
CA THR A 268 -50.27 35.16 44.18
C THR A 268 -49.07 36.10 44.07
N ASN A 269 -48.84 36.65 42.87
CA ASN A 269 -47.77 37.62 42.61
C ASN A 269 -46.41 37.14 43.14
N VAL A 270 -46.04 35.90 42.82
CA VAL A 270 -44.69 35.38 43.06
C VAL A 270 -44.21 34.82 41.75
N GLU A 271 -43.26 35.49 41.10
CA GLU A 271 -42.86 35.18 39.73
C GLU A 271 -41.89 34.00 39.67
N LYS A 272 -41.14 33.76 40.76
CA LYS A 272 -40.10 32.73 40.83
C LYS A 272 -40.24 31.84 42.06
N VAL A 273 -40.18 30.52 41.85
CA VAL A 273 -40.14 29.53 42.92
C VAL A 273 -38.87 28.68 42.80
N VAL A 274 -38.10 28.57 43.88
CA VAL A 274 -36.90 27.74 43.99
C VAL A 274 -37.15 26.62 45.00
N LEU A 275 -37.13 25.38 44.53
CA LEU A 275 -37.33 24.18 45.33
C LEU A 275 -36.00 23.43 45.44
N THR A 276 -35.51 23.21 46.65
CA THR A 276 -34.21 22.55 46.87
C THR A 276 -34.38 21.21 47.58
N ASN A 277 -33.97 20.12 46.93
CA ASN A 277 -33.97 18.76 47.49
C ASN A 277 -32.56 18.17 47.54
N GLU A 278 -31.89 18.37 48.67
CA GLU A 278 -30.59 17.74 48.96
C GLU A 278 -30.73 16.29 49.47
N GLY A 279 -31.96 15.83 49.73
CA GLY A 279 -32.25 14.50 50.23
C GLY A 279 -32.20 13.42 49.14
N SER A 280 -31.96 12.17 49.54
CA SER A 280 -31.84 11.03 48.61
C SER A 280 -33.17 10.44 48.14
N ILE A 281 -34.30 11.06 48.49
CA ILE A 281 -35.65 10.57 48.17
C ILE A 281 -36.35 11.64 47.35
N ALA A 282 -36.97 11.25 46.24
CA ALA A 282 -37.77 12.16 45.43
C ALA A 282 -38.90 12.80 46.24
N ARG A 283 -39.23 14.05 45.90
CA ARG A 283 -40.26 14.85 46.56
C ARG A 283 -41.28 15.36 45.56
N GLY A 284 -42.48 15.66 46.03
CA GLY A 284 -43.56 16.24 45.23
C GLY A 284 -43.93 17.63 45.73
N PHE A 285 -44.19 18.55 44.80
CA PHE A 285 -44.74 19.87 45.07
C PHE A 285 -45.96 20.10 44.15
N SER A 286 -47.15 20.19 44.73
CA SER A 286 -48.37 20.59 44.00
C SER A 286 -48.52 22.10 44.02
N ALA A 287 -48.65 22.71 42.84
CA ALA A 287 -48.92 24.13 42.62
C ALA A 287 -50.41 24.49 42.75
N LYS A 288 -51.22 23.60 43.34
CA LYS A 288 -52.63 23.90 43.60
C LYS A 288 -52.77 25.13 44.50
N GLY A 289 -53.54 26.11 44.05
CA GLY A 289 -53.72 27.39 44.75
C GLY A 289 -52.57 28.39 44.57
N VAL A 290 -51.67 28.12 43.61
CA VAL A 290 -50.61 29.03 43.16
C VAL A 290 -51.03 29.67 41.84
N ASP A 291 -50.88 30.98 41.74
CA ASP A 291 -51.13 31.77 40.54
C ASP A 291 -49.98 32.78 40.31
N GLY A 292 -49.66 33.05 39.05
CA GLY A 292 -48.64 34.05 38.66
C GLY A 292 -47.19 33.57 38.55
N VAL A 293 -46.83 32.33 38.95
CA VAL A 293 -45.44 31.85 38.84
C VAL A 293 -45.03 31.65 37.39
N LYS A 294 -43.96 32.35 36.98
CA LYS A 294 -43.36 32.28 35.64
C LYS A 294 -42.18 31.30 35.59
N THR A 295 -41.39 31.21 36.66
CA THR A 295 -40.18 30.40 36.72
C THR A 295 -40.16 29.49 37.93
N TRP A 296 -39.97 28.20 37.68
CA TRP A 296 -39.68 27.17 38.69
C TRP A 296 -38.23 26.74 38.57
N THR A 297 -37.51 26.66 39.68
CA THR A 297 -36.14 26.16 39.72
C THR A 297 -36.07 24.99 40.71
N LEU A 298 -35.71 23.82 40.20
CA LEU A 298 -35.60 22.56 40.92
C LEU A 298 -34.11 22.26 41.16
N ASN A 299 -33.62 22.57 42.35
CA ASN A 299 -32.26 22.25 42.79
C ASN A 299 -32.23 20.82 43.35
N ASP A 300 -32.13 19.87 42.44
CA ASP A 300 -32.26 18.42 42.67
C ASP A 300 -30.89 17.77 42.93
N THR A 301 -30.10 18.34 43.84
CA THR A 301 -28.73 17.88 44.13
C THR A 301 -28.68 16.49 44.77
N GLY A 302 -29.76 16.06 45.44
CA GLY A 302 -29.90 14.72 46.02
C GLY A 302 -30.83 13.80 45.23
N ALA A 303 -32.08 14.22 44.98
CA ALA A 303 -33.09 13.47 44.24
C ALA A 303 -34.16 14.41 43.64
N ALA A 304 -34.94 13.92 42.68
CA ALA A 304 -35.89 14.72 41.92
C ALA A 304 -36.95 15.43 42.76
N VAL A 305 -37.29 16.66 42.38
CA VAL A 305 -38.55 17.33 42.75
C VAL A 305 -39.54 17.17 41.59
N ASN A 306 -40.73 16.64 41.89
CA ASN A 306 -41.80 16.46 40.92
C ASN A 306 -42.88 17.51 41.14
N LEU A 307 -43.20 18.24 40.08
CA LEU A 307 -44.25 19.25 40.07
C LEU A 307 -45.59 18.65 39.65
N ALA A 308 -46.67 19.14 40.23
CA ALA A 308 -48.04 18.80 39.85
C ALA A 308 -48.96 20.02 39.93
N ASP A 309 -50.11 19.95 39.27
CA ASP A 309 -51.16 20.97 39.32
C ASP A 309 -50.73 22.38 38.87
N LEU A 310 -49.80 22.48 37.91
CA LEU A 310 -49.47 23.78 37.31
C LEU A 310 -50.68 24.34 36.55
N SER A 311 -51.06 25.57 36.88
CA SER A 311 -52.26 26.25 36.38
C SER A 311 -52.07 26.95 35.04
N ALA A 312 -50.83 27.09 34.56
CA ALA A 312 -50.50 27.71 33.28
C ALA A 312 -49.40 26.95 32.54
N ALA A 313 -49.57 26.78 31.23
CA ALA A 313 -48.48 26.48 30.31
C ALA A 313 -47.64 27.76 30.04
N GLY A 314 -46.59 27.65 29.24
CA GLY A 314 -45.68 28.76 28.90
C GLY A 314 -44.69 29.12 30.01
N VAL A 315 -44.68 28.39 31.12
CA VAL A 315 -43.74 28.61 32.23
C VAL A 315 -42.33 28.11 31.91
N THR A 316 -41.36 28.59 32.68
CA THR A 316 -40.00 28.04 32.71
C THR A 316 -39.84 27.10 33.90
N VAL A 317 -39.27 25.91 33.68
CA VAL A 317 -38.89 24.95 34.73
C VAL A 317 -37.44 24.57 34.55
N ASN A 318 -36.56 24.98 35.47
CA ASN A 318 -35.14 24.68 35.47
C ASN A 318 -34.83 23.48 36.37
N VAL A 319 -34.31 22.40 35.84
CA VAL A 319 -33.83 21.23 36.59
C VAL A 319 -32.31 21.31 36.73
N GLN A 320 -31.82 21.29 37.97
CA GLN A 320 -30.41 21.48 38.27
C GLN A 320 -29.83 20.31 39.08
N GLY A 321 -28.76 19.70 38.58
CA GLY A 321 -27.92 18.76 39.33
C GLY A 321 -28.45 17.34 39.51
N LEU A 322 -29.67 17.02 39.05
CA LEU A 322 -30.26 15.68 39.17
C LEU A 322 -29.43 14.65 38.39
N LYS A 323 -28.80 13.69 39.07
CA LYS A 323 -27.85 12.76 38.44
C LYS A 323 -28.46 11.52 37.77
N ALA A 324 -29.67 11.12 38.17
CA ALA A 324 -30.37 9.97 37.59
C ALA A 324 -31.85 9.95 38.04
N GLY A 325 -32.68 9.21 37.32
CA GLY A 325 -34.09 9.01 37.67
C GLY A 325 -35.03 9.76 36.73
N SER A 326 -36.14 10.27 37.27
CA SER A 326 -37.17 10.95 36.50
C SER A 326 -37.67 12.21 37.21
N THR A 327 -37.95 13.26 36.43
CA THR A 327 -38.64 14.47 36.85
C THR A 327 -39.98 14.58 36.12
N SER A 328 -41.06 14.76 36.89
CA SER A 328 -42.40 15.00 36.37
C SER A 328 -42.79 16.45 36.53
N ILE A 329 -43.31 17.05 35.46
CA ILE A 329 -43.87 18.40 35.40
C ILE A 329 -45.35 18.27 35.00
N GLY A 330 -46.22 18.22 35.99
CA GLY A 330 -47.66 18.01 35.80
C GLY A 330 -48.45 19.30 35.71
N PHE A 331 -49.15 19.48 34.59
CA PHE A 331 -50.11 20.57 34.37
C PHE A 331 -51.54 20.14 34.70
N THR A 332 -52.40 21.11 35.02
CA THR A 332 -53.85 20.89 35.06
C THR A 332 -54.42 20.74 33.64
N ALA A 333 -55.54 20.03 33.49
CA ALA A 333 -56.12 19.78 32.16
C ALA A 333 -56.52 21.06 31.41
N ASP A 334 -56.90 22.12 32.13
CA ASP A 334 -57.27 23.41 31.54
C ASP A 334 -56.04 24.18 31.05
N ALA A 335 -54.88 23.99 31.70
CA ALA A 335 -53.63 24.66 31.35
C ALA A 335 -53.00 24.12 30.06
N VAL A 336 -53.37 22.90 29.64
CA VAL A 336 -52.84 22.19 28.47
C VAL A 336 -53.95 21.73 27.51
N GLN A 337 -54.99 22.55 27.34
CA GLN A 337 -56.10 22.29 26.43
C GLN A 337 -55.85 22.85 25.01
N GLY A 338 -54.87 23.73 24.84
CA GLY A 338 -54.53 24.35 23.58
C GLY A 338 -53.86 23.37 22.61
N ASP A 339 -53.74 23.79 21.34
CA ASP A 339 -53.01 23.01 20.31
C ASP A 339 -51.54 23.45 20.18
N ALA A 340 -51.09 24.38 21.04
CA ALA A 340 -49.80 25.06 20.98
C ALA A 340 -49.24 25.34 22.38
N ASP A 341 -49.59 24.51 23.37
CA ASP A 341 -49.14 24.70 24.75
C ASP A 341 -47.62 24.51 24.83
N ALA A 342 -46.97 25.38 25.60
CA ALA A 342 -45.51 25.49 25.61
C ALA A 342 -44.91 25.22 27.00
N LEU A 343 -43.66 24.77 27.03
CA LEU A 343 -42.84 24.67 28.24
C LEU A 343 -41.41 25.06 27.91
N THR A 344 -40.81 25.93 28.71
CA THR A 344 -39.34 26.12 28.70
C THR A 344 -38.71 25.25 29.78
N LEU A 345 -37.97 24.22 29.38
CA LEU A 345 -37.23 23.32 30.26
C LEU A 345 -35.76 23.74 30.33
N GLY A 346 -35.32 24.28 31.45
CA GLY A 346 -33.90 24.50 31.72
C GLY A 346 -33.24 23.22 32.23
N LEU A 347 -32.08 22.86 31.69
CA LEU A 347 -31.25 21.75 32.16
C LEU A 347 -29.85 22.28 32.52
N ASN A 348 -29.43 22.01 33.76
CA ASN A 348 -28.10 22.35 34.24
C ASN A 348 -27.45 21.18 34.96
N ASN A 349 -26.42 20.58 34.35
CA ASN A 349 -25.65 19.45 34.90
C ASN A 349 -26.52 18.23 35.29
N VAL A 350 -27.52 17.93 34.45
CA VAL A 350 -28.50 16.85 34.62
C VAL A 350 -28.01 15.54 34.01
N GLY A 351 -28.25 14.42 34.68
CA GLY A 351 -27.80 13.10 34.27
C GLY A 351 -26.28 12.91 34.44
N THR A 352 -25.75 11.82 33.87
CA THR A 352 -24.30 11.53 33.90
C THR A 352 -23.83 10.91 32.59
N ALA A 353 -22.64 11.32 32.15
CA ALA A 353 -21.92 10.76 31.01
C ALA A 353 -21.65 9.25 31.16
N LYS A 354 -21.38 8.61 30.03
CA LYS A 354 -20.74 7.29 29.99
C LYS A 354 -19.34 7.38 30.61
N ASP A 355 -18.99 6.42 31.46
CA ASP A 355 -17.66 6.31 32.08
C ASP A 355 -17.14 4.88 31.96
N GLY A 356 -16.17 4.68 31.05
CA GLY A 356 -15.69 3.34 30.67
C GLY A 356 -16.83 2.44 30.19
N ASP A 357 -17.05 1.33 30.90
CA ASP A 357 -18.14 0.38 30.63
C ASP A 357 -19.48 0.76 31.30
N THR A 358 -19.49 1.81 32.14
CA THR A 358 -20.71 2.29 32.79
C THR A 358 -21.50 3.15 31.81
N ALA A 359 -22.71 2.73 31.46
CA ALA A 359 -23.59 3.48 30.57
C ALA A 359 -23.93 4.87 31.14
N ALA A 360 -24.16 5.83 30.24
CA ALA A 360 -24.72 7.12 30.58
C ALA A 360 -26.07 6.94 31.30
N LYS A 361 -26.41 7.88 32.18
CA LYS A 361 -27.70 7.91 32.87
C LYS A 361 -28.46 9.15 32.41
N HIS A 362 -29.46 8.90 31.59
CA HIS A 362 -30.39 9.93 31.13
C HIS A 362 -31.49 10.14 32.17
N VAL A 363 -31.79 11.40 32.49
CA VAL A 363 -32.92 11.75 33.34
C VAL A 363 -34.17 11.84 32.49
N ALA A 364 -35.17 11.02 32.82
CA ALA A 364 -36.45 11.04 32.12
C ALA A 364 -37.28 12.26 32.52
N VAL A 365 -37.78 13.00 31.53
CA VAL A 365 -38.63 14.18 31.76
C VAL A 365 -40.04 13.88 31.26
N THR A 366 -41.03 14.03 32.14
CA THR A 366 -42.45 13.89 31.79
C THR A 366 -43.14 15.24 31.87
N ALA A 367 -43.74 15.68 30.75
CA ALA A 367 -44.46 16.94 30.63
C ALA A 367 -45.67 16.79 29.70
N ASN A 368 -46.65 15.99 30.13
CA ASN A 368 -47.80 15.63 29.30
C ASN A 368 -48.65 16.86 28.90
N GLY A 369 -49.12 16.87 27.66
CA GLY A 369 -50.00 17.91 27.12
C GLY A 369 -49.27 19.14 26.57
N ILE A 370 -47.93 19.11 26.46
CA ILE A 370 -47.15 20.21 25.88
C ILE A 370 -46.83 19.89 24.42
N GLU A 371 -47.26 20.75 23.49
CA GLU A 371 -46.91 20.62 22.08
C GLU A 371 -45.54 21.21 21.74
N ASN A 372 -45.16 22.32 22.37
CA ASN A 372 -43.95 23.08 22.05
C ASN A 372 -42.97 23.06 23.23
N LEU A 373 -41.94 22.21 23.17
CA LEU A 373 -40.92 22.11 24.22
C LEU A 373 -39.66 22.90 23.84
N ALA A 374 -39.35 23.95 24.58
CA ALA A 374 -38.10 24.68 24.47
C ALA A 374 -37.12 24.20 25.55
N VAL A 375 -35.98 23.64 25.16
CA VAL A 375 -34.94 23.14 26.08
C VAL A 375 -33.79 24.15 26.14
N LYS A 376 -33.52 24.72 27.31
CA LYS A 376 -32.39 25.62 27.57
C LYS A 376 -31.30 24.87 28.33
N VAL A 377 -30.10 24.80 27.75
CA VAL A 377 -29.03 23.91 28.23
C VAL A 377 -27.83 24.70 28.72
N THR A 378 -27.39 24.40 29.94
CA THR A 378 -26.11 24.87 30.51
C THR A 378 -25.35 23.69 31.15
N GLY A 379 -24.02 23.67 31.07
CA GLY A 379 -23.23 22.51 31.51
C GLY A 379 -23.50 21.23 30.70
N ASP A 380 -23.13 20.06 31.21
CA ASP A 380 -23.31 18.78 30.52
C ASP A 380 -24.63 18.11 30.92
N ASN A 381 -25.49 17.79 29.95
CA ASN A 381 -26.82 17.26 30.23
C ASN A 381 -27.12 15.97 29.46
N TYR A 382 -27.73 15.01 30.17
CA TYR A 382 -28.16 13.71 29.65
C TYR A 382 -29.65 13.51 29.98
N ALA A 383 -30.52 13.59 28.98
CA ALA A 383 -31.97 13.58 29.15
C ALA A 383 -32.66 12.51 28.31
N ASP A 384 -33.81 12.05 28.77
CA ASP A 384 -34.76 11.25 27.99
C ASP A 384 -36.08 12.03 27.91
N LEU A 385 -36.44 12.43 26.69
CA LEU A 385 -37.60 13.28 26.43
C LEU A 385 -38.77 12.49 25.80
N SER A 386 -38.67 11.16 25.74
CA SER A 386 -39.71 10.30 25.16
C SER A 386 -41.08 10.47 25.84
N ALA A 387 -41.08 10.77 27.14
CA ALA A 387 -42.29 10.96 27.95
C ALA A 387 -42.82 12.40 27.96
N ALA A 388 -42.15 13.36 27.30
CA ALA A 388 -42.69 14.70 27.09
C ALA A 388 -43.77 14.73 26.00
N ALA A 389 -43.66 13.84 25.00
CA ALA A 389 -44.63 13.65 23.91
C ALA A 389 -45.00 14.94 23.13
N SER A 390 -44.08 15.89 23.05
CA SER A 390 -44.25 17.15 22.32
C SER A 390 -44.22 16.98 20.80
N LYS A 391 -44.81 17.93 20.07
CA LYS A 391 -44.83 17.96 18.60
C LYS A 391 -43.54 18.54 18.03
N THR A 392 -42.98 19.56 18.68
CA THR A 392 -41.71 20.20 18.30
C THR A 392 -40.82 20.38 19.52
N VAL A 393 -39.51 20.19 19.31
CA VAL A 393 -38.48 20.45 20.33
C VAL A 393 -37.48 21.47 19.77
N THR A 394 -37.31 22.59 20.47
CA THR A 394 -36.28 23.59 20.16
C THR A 394 -35.24 23.60 21.27
N VAL A 395 -33.95 23.68 20.95
CA VAL A 395 -32.84 23.63 21.90
C VAL A 395 -31.96 24.88 21.78
N SER A 396 -31.56 25.45 22.91
CA SER A 396 -30.72 26.65 22.96
C SER A 396 -29.81 26.65 24.19
N GLY A 397 -28.79 27.51 24.20
CA GLY A 397 -27.87 27.69 25.32
C GLY A 397 -26.43 27.35 24.97
N SER A 398 -25.59 27.17 25.99
CA SER A 398 -24.14 26.97 25.83
C SER A 398 -23.62 25.62 26.31
N GLY A 399 -24.46 24.80 26.94
CA GLY A 399 -24.09 23.47 27.43
C GLY A 399 -24.21 22.37 26.38
N ASN A 400 -23.70 21.18 26.71
CA ASN A 400 -23.84 19.97 25.90
C ASN A 400 -25.16 19.25 26.22
N LEU A 401 -25.76 18.62 25.21
CA LEU A 401 -27.00 17.86 25.34
C LEU A 401 -26.90 16.49 24.68
N ASP A 402 -27.07 15.44 25.48
CA ASP A 402 -27.26 14.06 25.05
C ASP A 402 -28.72 13.63 25.32
N VAL A 403 -29.49 13.38 24.27
CA VAL A 403 -30.87 12.91 24.33
C VAL A 403 -30.96 11.48 23.82
N ASN A 404 -31.28 10.54 24.71
CA ASN A 404 -31.35 9.11 24.37
C ASN A 404 -32.62 8.70 23.64
N ASN A 405 -33.71 9.46 23.78
CA ASN A 405 -34.93 9.18 23.03
C ASN A 405 -35.83 10.42 22.94
N VAL A 406 -36.38 10.66 21.75
CA VAL A 406 -37.48 11.60 21.48
C VAL A 406 -38.44 10.96 20.48
N ALA A 407 -39.71 10.88 20.85
CA ALA A 407 -40.76 10.28 20.02
C ALA A 407 -41.89 11.27 19.74
N GLY A 408 -42.66 11.03 18.67
CA GLY A 408 -43.88 11.80 18.37
C GLY A 408 -43.66 13.21 17.79
N ILE A 409 -42.41 13.64 17.63
CA ILE A 409 -42.06 14.95 17.06
C ILE A 409 -42.12 14.96 15.53
N THR A 410 -42.41 16.13 14.95
CA THR A 410 -42.30 16.39 13.50
C THR A 410 -41.06 17.22 13.15
N GLY A 411 -40.44 17.84 14.15
CA GLY A 411 -39.24 18.65 13.98
C GLY A 411 -38.41 18.75 15.26
N PHE A 412 -37.09 18.78 15.07
CA PHE A 412 -36.08 19.02 16.11
C PHE A 412 -35.18 20.16 15.65
N ASP A 413 -35.02 21.20 16.46
CA ASP A 413 -34.25 22.39 16.11
C ASP A 413 -33.32 22.80 17.23
N ALA A 414 -32.03 22.49 17.11
CA ALA A 414 -30.99 22.90 18.04
C ALA A 414 -30.11 24.04 17.52
N SER A 415 -30.54 24.79 16.50
CA SER A 415 -29.69 25.78 15.83
C SER A 415 -29.25 26.95 16.71
N ALA A 416 -29.87 27.12 17.88
CA ALA A 416 -29.51 28.13 18.88
C ALA A 416 -28.61 27.59 20.01
N LEU A 417 -28.17 26.33 19.95
CA LEU A 417 -27.24 25.74 20.91
C LEU A 417 -25.80 25.89 20.43
N SER A 418 -24.90 26.32 21.32
CA SER A 418 -23.47 26.41 20.99
C SER A 418 -22.62 25.23 21.45
N GLY A 419 -23.16 24.39 22.34
CA GLY A 419 -22.54 23.12 22.74
C GLY A 419 -22.94 21.96 21.85
N ASN A 420 -22.36 20.79 22.08
CA ASN A 420 -22.59 19.60 21.25
C ASN A 420 -23.97 18.98 21.52
N VAL A 421 -24.60 18.47 20.47
CA VAL A 421 -25.85 17.71 20.51
C VAL A 421 -25.59 16.26 20.12
N THR A 422 -25.95 15.32 20.99
CA THR A 422 -26.14 13.92 20.62
C THR A 422 -27.62 13.59 20.78
N ALA A 423 -28.35 13.32 19.71
CA ALA A 423 -29.79 13.09 19.77
C ALA A 423 -30.21 11.81 19.05
N ASP A 424 -30.86 10.91 19.78
CA ASP A 424 -31.56 9.77 19.19
C ASP A 424 -33.04 10.11 18.95
N LEU A 425 -33.37 10.29 17.67
CA LEU A 425 -34.71 10.57 17.16
C LEU A 425 -35.25 9.38 16.35
N SER A 426 -34.71 8.17 16.55
CA SER A 426 -35.09 6.97 15.79
C SER A 426 -36.55 6.56 16.02
N ASP A 427 -37.14 6.88 17.17
CA ASP A 427 -38.56 6.65 17.46
C ASP A 427 -39.49 7.70 16.83
N ALA A 428 -38.95 8.79 16.27
CA ALA A 428 -39.73 9.80 15.54
C ALA A 428 -39.93 9.40 14.07
N MET A 429 -41.18 9.54 13.59
CA MET A 429 -41.58 9.14 12.24
C MET A 429 -42.04 10.34 11.42
N GLY A 430 -41.48 10.51 10.22
CA GLY A 430 -41.90 11.57 9.30
C GLY A 430 -41.34 12.95 9.65
N LEU A 431 -40.16 13.00 10.27
CA LEU A 431 -39.44 14.24 10.59
C LEU A 431 -39.28 15.11 9.34
N ALA A 432 -39.78 16.34 9.41
CA ALA A 432 -39.71 17.32 8.33
C ALA A 432 -38.48 18.23 8.46
N THR A 433 -38.04 18.51 9.69
CA THR A 433 -36.91 19.39 9.99
C THR A 433 -36.05 18.80 11.10
N VAL A 434 -34.73 18.75 10.89
CA VAL A 434 -33.75 18.36 11.91
C VAL A 434 -32.59 19.34 11.82
N LYS A 435 -32.31 20.05 12.91
CA LYS A 435 -31.19 20.99 12.99
C LYS A 435 -30.31 20.73 14.20
N GLY A 436 -29.00 20.65 13.99
CA GLY A 436 -27.98 20.76 15.03
C GLY A 436 -27.68 22.23 15.38
N GLY A 437 -26.70 22.43 16.24
CA GLY A 437 -26.19 23.70 16.75
C GLY A 437 -24.83 24.09 16.15
N SER A 438 -23.97 24.75 16.94
CA SER A 438 -22.62 25.13 16.50
C SER A 438 -21.50 24.24 17.08
N GLY A 439 -21.87 23.15 17.76
CA GLY A 439 -20.96 22.15 18.30
C GLY A 439 -20.79 20.96 17.34
N ASP A 440 -20.02 19.95 17.74
CA ASP A 440 -19.92 18.71 16.95
C ASP A 440 -21.14 17.81 17.23
N ASP A 441 -22.08 17.78 16.29
CA ASP A 441 -23.39 17.16 16.52
C ASP A 441 -23.50 15.75 15.93
N THR A 442 -24.23 14.88 16.62
CA THR A 442 -24.56 13.53 16.17
C THR A 442 -26.05 13.25 16.34
N ILE A 443 -26.75 13.12 15.22
CA ILE A 443 -28.20 12.91 15.21
C ILE A 443 -28.56 11.59 14.56
N THR A 444 -29.34 10.76 15.25
CA THR A 444 -29.83 9.46 14.75
C THR A 444 -31.30 9.56 14.38
N VAL A 445 -31.67 9.08 13.19
CA VAL A 445 -33.05 9.08 12.69
C VAL A 445 -33.38 7.77 11.99
N ALA A 446 -34.65 7.33 12.08
CA ALA A 446 -35.16 6.19 11.31
C ALA A 446 -36.29 6.56 10.34
N GLY A 447 -37.00 7.68 10.58
CA GLY A 447 -38.13 8.13 9.78
C GLY A 447 -38.06 9.60 9.36
N LEU A 448 -37.51 9.87 8.17
CA LEU A 448 -37.49 11.21 7.56
C LEU A 448 -38.59 11.38 6.49
N ALA A 449 -39.11 12.60 6.36
CA ALA A 449 -39.82 12.99 5.14
C ALA A 449 -38.86 12.98 3.95
N ALA A 450 -39.34 12.63 2.75
CA ALA A 450 -38.48 12.47 1.57
C ALA A 450 -37.72 13.76 1.19
N ASN A 451 -38.28 14.92 1.52
CA ASN A 451 -37.76 16.27 1.26
C ASN A 451 -37.47 17.05 2.57
N ALA A 452 -37.09 16.34 3.64
CA ALA A 452 -36.76 16.96 4.92
C ALA A 452 -35.65 18.04 4.78
N VAL A 453 -35.68 19.03 5.66
CA VAL A 453 -34.62 20.04 5.83
C VAL A 453 -33.70 19.57 6.96
N LEU A 454 -32.42 19.38 6.65
CA LEU A 454 -31.42 18.81 7.53
C LEU A 454 -30.22 19.76 7.61
N GLU A 455 -30.02 20.40 8.76
CA GLU A 455 -28.94 21.37 8.95
C GLU A 455 -28.05 20.89 10.11
N GLY A 456 -26.81 20.51 9.85
CA GLY A 456 -25.86 20.13 10.91
C GLY A 456 -25.50 21.36 11.75
N GLY A 457 -25.11 22.42 11.06
CA GLY A 457 -24.75 23.69 11.66
C GLY A 457 -23.28 23.98 11.43
N ALA A 458 -22.58 24.44 12.45
CA ALA A 458 -21.13 24.56 12.42
C ALA A 458 -20.54 23.48 13.32
N GLY A 459 -19.38 22.93 12.96
CA GLY A 459 -18.83 21.77 13.67
C GLY A 459 -18.48 20.68 12.67
N ASN A 460 -18.17 19.49 13.16
CA ASN A 460 -18.06 18.28 12.35
C ASN A 460 -19.24 17.36 12.65
N ASP A 461 -20.29 17.49 11.86
CA ASP A 461 -21.59 16.92 12.20
C ASP A 461 -21.81 15.56 11.53
N SER A 462 -22.59 14.72 12.21
CA SER A 462 -22.87 13.35 11.84
C SER A 462 -24.37 13.03 11.84
N LEU A 463 -24.88 12.56 10.72
CA LEU A 463 -26.25 12.06 10.58
C LEU A 463 -26.25 10.53 10.46
N ILE A 464 -26.94 9.84 11.36
CA ILE A 464 -27.10 8.39 11.36
C ILE A 464 -28.50 8.03 10.87
N LEU A 465 -28.57 7.40 9.70
CA LEU A 465 -29.78 6.89 9.08
C LEU A 465 -29.97 5.41 9.45
N GLN A 466 -30.78 5.14 10.46
CA GLN A 466 -31.02 3.79 10.99
C GLN A 466 -32.18 3.09 10.27
N GLY A 467 -31.86 2.02 9.53
CA GLY A 467 -32.87 1.17 8.88
C GLY A 467 -33.73 1.90 7.83
N VAL A 468 -33.26 3.03 7.29
CA VAL A 468 -34.01 3.85 6.34
C VAL A 468 -34.15 3.14 4.99
N ASN A 469 -35.35 3.17 4.43
CA ASN A 469 -35.66 2.54 3.14
C ASN A 469 -36.29 3.54 2.15
N GLY A 470 -36.01 3.37 0.86
CA GLY A 470 -36.59 4.16 -0.23
C GLY A 470 -35.70 5.31 -0.70
N THR A 471 -36.30 6.34 -1.28
CA THR A 471 -35.57 7.49 -1.85
C THR A 471 -35.72 8.72 -0.98
N LEU A 472 -34.60 9.33 -0.60
CA LEU A 472 -34.52 10.63 0.05
C LEU A 472 -33.88 11.66 -0.89
N GLN A 473 -34.45 12.86 -0.92
CA GLN A 473 -33.90 14.04 -1.58
C GLN A 473 -34.04 15.23 -0.61
N PRO A 474 -33.33 15.21 0.53
CA PRO A 474 -33.41 16.29 1.51
C PRO A 474 -32.77 17.56 0.96
N THR A 475 -33.13 18.69 1.56
CA THR A 475 -32.28 19.88 1.54
C THR A 475 -31.33 19.76 2.71
N MET A 476 -30.03 19.61 2.46
CA MET A 476 -29.05 19.33 3.51
C MET A 476 -27.84 20.26 3.44
N SER A 477 -27.39 20.75 4.59
CA SER A 477 -26.13 21.49 4.75
C SER A 477 -25.48 21.21 6.10
N GLY A 478 -24.17 21.37 6.21
CA GLY A 478 -23.42 21.23 7.46
C GLY A 478 -23.33 19.81 8.03
N PHE A 479 -23.84 18.77 7.35
CA PHE A 479 -23.56 17.38 7.73
C PHE A 479 -22.46 16.81 6.85
N GLU A 480 -21.24 16.70 7.38
CA GLU A 480 -20.09 16.17 6.65
C GLU A 480 -20.14 14.64 6.54
N ASN A 481 -20.65 13.99 7.60
CA ASN A 481 -20.63 12.54 7.77
C ASN A 481 -22.04 11.97 7.81
N ILE A 482 -22.34 11.03 6.91
CA ILE A 482 -23.59 10.27 6.95
C ILE A 482 -23.27 8.81 7.23
N THR A 483 -23.97 8.19 8.18
CA THR A 483 -23.93 6.75 8.43
C THR A 483 -25.24 6.10 7.97
N ALA A 484 -25.17 5.15 7.05
CA ALA A 484 -26.29 4.24 6.76
C ALA A 484 -26.13 2.95 7.59
N ASP A 485 -27.06 2.75 8.52
CA ASP A 485 -27.10 1.60 9.44
C ASP A 485 -28.22 0.64 9.03
N GLY A 486 -27.90 -0.30 8.13
CA GLY A 486 -28.88 -1.16 7.47
C GLY A 486 -29.79 -0.44 6.45
N GLY A 487 -30.79 -1.15 5.94
CA GLY A 487 -31.79 -0.62 5.01
C GLY A 487 -31.35 -0.55 3.53
N THR A 488 -32.30 -0.20 2.66
CA THR A 488 -32.07 0.03 1.22
C THR A 488 -32.40 1.48 0.85
N LEU A 489 -31.37 2.32 0.76
CA LEU A 489 -31.45 3.77 0.62
C LEU A 489 -31.01 4.23 -0.77
N THR A 490 -31.79 5.12 -1.38
CA THR A 490 -31.32 6.00 -2.45
C THR A 490 -31.28 7.42 -1.93
N LEU A 491 -30.09 8.02 -1.83
CA LEU A 491 -29.90 9.38 -1.37
C LEU A 491 -29.52 10.28 -2.56
N SER A 492 -30.32 11.31 -2.81
CA SER A 492 -30.08 12.26 -3.90
C SER A 492 -29.37 13.52 -3.40
N GLY A 493 -28.12 13.70 -3.83
CA GLY A 493 -27.25 14.86 -3.57
C GLY A 493 -27.67 16.19 -4.19
N LYS A 494 -28.81 16.26 -4.88
CA LYS A 494 -29.23 17.42 -5.68
C LYS A 494 -29.26 18.74 -4.89
N ASN A 495 -29.66 18.68 -3.62
CA ASN A 495 -29.83 19.84 -2.74
C ASN A 495 -28.97 19.69 -1.46
N MET A 496 -27.82 19.02 -1.56
CA MET A 496 -26.93 18.76 -0.43
C MET A 496 -25.62 19.56 -0.60
N SER A 497 -25.14 20.21 0.46
CA SER A 497 -23.78 20.71 0.60
C SER A 497 -23.01 19.90 1.65
N ASP A 498 -21.67 20.03 1.65
CA ASP A 498 -20.74 19.53 2.68
C ASP A 498 -20.61 18.01 2.81
N PHE A 499 -21.61 17.22 2.38
CA PHE A 499 -21.60 15.76 2.41
C PHE A 499 -20.52 15.15 1.52
N ASN A 500 -19.46 14.64 2.15
CA ASN A 500 -18.31 14.06 1.47
C ASN A 500 -17.88 12.67 2.02
N SER A 501 -18.53 12.18 3.08
CA SER A 501 -18.19 10.93 3.76
C SER A 501 -19.41 10.08 4.08
N LEU A 502 -19.47 8.86 3.53
CA LEU A 502 -20.50 7.86 3.83
C LEU A 502 -19.91 6.69 4.61
N THR A 503 -20.45 6.41 5.79
CA THR A 503 -20.22 5.15 6.51
C THR A 503 -21.38 4.18 6.27
N VAL A 504 -21.08 2.91 5.98
CA VAL A 504 -22.08 1.84 5.87
C VAL A 504 -21.79 0.73 6.88
N LYS A 505 -22.82 0.28 7.60
CA LYS A 505 -22.74 -0.85 8.53
C LYS A 505 -24.04 -1.67 8.50
N ASN A 506 -24.02 -2.84 9.12
CA ASN A 506 -25.18 -3.74 9.25
C ASN A 506 -25.87 -4.07 7.90
N GLY A 507 -25.10 -4.19 6.81
CA GLY A 507 -25.60 -4.62 5.51
C GLY A 507 -26.41 -3.58 4.72
N ALA A 508 -26.15 -2.28 4.93
CA ALA A 508 -26.82 -1.21 4.18
C ALA A 508 -26.56 -1.27 2.66
N ASP A 509 -27.63 -1.12 1.86
CA ASP A 509 -27.58 -0.94 0.41
C ASP A 509 -27.86 0.53 0.07
N VAL A 510 -26.86 1.24 -0.44
CA VAL A 510 -26.90 2.69 -0.67
C VAL A 510 -26.64 3.04 -2.14
N THR A 511 -27.56 3.77 -2.75
CA THR A 511 -27.35 4.43 -4.04
C THR A 511 -27.25 5.94 -3.83
N LEU A 512 -26.09 6.52 -4.13
CA LEU A 512 -25.87 7.96 -4.13
C LEU A 512 -26.10 8.52 -5.56
N ALA A 513 -27.18 9.28 -5.72
CA ALA A 513 -27.58 9.88 -6.98
C ALA A 513 -27.36 11.41 -6.96
N ASN A 514 -27.11 12.02 -8.13
CA ASN A 514 -26.99 13.48 -8.27
C ASN A 514 -26.01 14.15 -7.29
N MET A 515 -24.97 13.43 -6.88
CA MET A 515 -23.90 13.97 -6.04
C MET A 515 -23.03 14.93 -6.86
N ASP A 516 -22.53 15.98 -6.22
CA ASP A 516 -21.50 16.87 -6.75
C ASP A 516 -20.34 16.94 -5.75
N ALA A 517 -19.40 16.00 -5.86
CA ALA A 517 -18.25 15.91 -4.97
C ALA A 517 -16.99 15.58 -5.78
N SER A 518 -15.93 16.37 -5.63
CA SER A 518 -14.63 16.06 -6.25
C SER A 518 -13.98 14.85 -5.60
N THR A 519 -14.01 14.81 -4.27
CA THR A 519 -13.45 13.78 -3.40
C THR A 519 -14.56 13.17 -2.55
N PHE A 520 -14.55 11.87 -2.37
CA PHE A 520 -15.56 11.20 -1.55
C PHE A 520 -14.96 10.01 -0.80
N THR A 521 -15.38 9.82 0.45
CA THR A 521 -14.96 8.70 1.29
C THR A 521 -16.13 7.76 1.53
N VAL A 522 -15.91 6.46 1.35
CA VAL A 522 -16.84 5.40 1.75
C VAL A 522 -16.16 4.53 2.80
N THR A 523 -16.74 4.40 3.99
CA THR A 523 -16.22 3.56 5.06
C THR A 523 -17.18 2.40 5.33
N ALA A 524 -16.74 1.16 5.17
CA ALA A 524 -17.50 0.01 5.66
C ALA A 524 -17.08 -0.31 7.09
N SER A 525 -18.02 -0.27 8.04
CA SER A 525 -17.76 -0.47 9.46
C SER A 525 -18.38 -1.75 9.98
N GLY A 526 -17.60 -2.50 10.76
CA GLY A 526 -18.03 -3.75 11.39
C GLY A 526 -18.23 -4.90 10.40
N THR A 527 -18.88 -5.97 10.87
CA THR A 527 -19.29 -7.07 10.00
C THR A 527 -20.46 -6.62 9.12
N THR A 528 -20.27 -6.58 7.79
CA THR A 528 -21.26 -6.00 6.86
C THR A 528 -21.15 -6.58 5.42
N ALA A 529 -22.26 -6.61 4.68
CA ALA A 529 -22.40 -7.31 3.39
C ALA A 529 -23.31 -6.59 2.35
N GLY A 530 -23.41 -5.27 2.41
CA GLY A 530 -24.31 -4.47 1.56
C GLY A 530 -23.66 -3.93 0.27
N SER A 531 -24.15 -2.80 -0.24
CA SER A 531 -23.65 -2.19 -1.47
C SER A 531 -23.62 -0.67 -1.43
N VAL A 532 -22.69 -0.06 -2.15
CA VAL A 532 -22.61 1.39 -2.39
C VAL A 532 -22.44 1.65 -3.88
N SER A 533 -23.37 2.40 -4.48
CA SER A 533 -23.29 2.86 -5.87
C SER A 533 -23.16 4.38 -5.93
N LEU A 534 -22.12 4.89 -6.57
CA LEU A 534 -21.74 6.32 -6.62
C LEU A 534 -21.33 6.72 -8.05
N ASN A 535 -22.08 7.60 -8.70
CA ASN A 535 -21.82 7.98 -10.11
C ASN A 535 -21.41 9.45 -10.30
N ALA A 536 -20.64 10.00 -9.36
CA ALA A 536 -20.24 11.42 -9.36
C ALA A 536 -18.78 11.71 -8.97
N ALA A 537 -18.25 11.04 -7.94
CA ALA A 537 -16.94 11.40 -7.39
C ALA A 537 -15.81 11.24 -8.41
N THR A 538 -14.86 12.19 -8.43
CA THR A 538 -13.65 12.10 -9.27
C THR A 538 -12.50 11.36 -8.57
N ALA A 539 -12.39 11.47 -7.25
CA ALA A 539 -11.46 10.70 -6.43
C ALA A 539 -12.23 9.99 -5.31
N LEU A 540 -12.02 8.69 -5.18
CA LEU A 540 -12.70 7.86 -4.17
C LEU A 540 -11.69 7.26 -3.20
N THR A 541 -11.98 7.37 -1.90
CA THR A 541 -11.33 6.57 -0.86
C THR A 541 -12.34 5.57 -0.31
N TYR A 542 -11.99 4.29 -0.31
CA TYR A 542 -12.75 3.23 0.36
C TYR A 542 -11.99 2.74 1.58
N ASN A 543 -12.57 2.90 2.77
CA ASN A 543 -11.99 2.48 4.04
C ASN A 543 -12.78 1.31 4.62
N THR A 544 -12.13 0.54 5.48
CA THR A 544 -12.80 -0.42 6.37
C THR A 544 -12.33 -0.22 7.80
N VAL A 545 -13.24 -0.35 8.76
CA VAL A 545 -12.97 -0.15 10.19
C VAL A 545 -13.65 -1.25 11.00
N ALA A 546 -12.90 -1.88 11.90
CA ALA A 546 -13.44 -2.87 12.82
C ALA A 546 -14.40 -2.22 13.84
N SER A 547 -15.46 -2.95 14.21
CA SER A 547 -16.46 -2.50 15.19
C SER A 547 -16.10 -2.86 16.64
N LYS A 548 -15.03 -3.63 16.83
CA LYS A 548 -14.66 -4.26 18.11
C LYS A 548 -13.22 -3.94 18.47
N THR A 549 -12.92 -3.94 19.77
CA THR A 549 -11.58 -3.75 20.32
C THR A 549 -10.88 -5.08 20.66
N ASP A 550 -11.54 -6.21 20.46
CA ASP A 550 -11.10 -7.56 20.89
C ASP A 550 -10.03 -8.21 19.99
N LYS A 551 -9.48 -7.44 19.03
CA LYS A 551 -8.48 -7.89 18.03
C LYS A 551 -8.93 -9.09 17.20
N THR A 552 -10.25 -9.29 17.06
CA THR A 552 -10.83 -10.26 16.12
C THR A 552 -11.29 -9.55 14.87
N ALA A 553 -11.18 -10.21 13.72
CA ALA A 553 -11.51 -9.56 12.46
C ALA A 553 -13.00 -9.57 12.14
N ASP A 554 -13.52 -8.41 11.74
CA ASP A 554 -14.85 -8.28 11.15
C ASP A 554 -14.84 -8.65 9.66
N SER A 555 -15.89 -9.36 9.22
CA SER A 555 -16.03 -9.73 7.80
C SER A 555 -16.75 -8.64 7.03
N VAL A 556 -16.06 -8.07 6.04
CA VAL A 556 -16.56 -6.98 5.19
C VAL A 556 -16.71 -7.49 3.76
N SER A 557 -17.95 -7.65 3.31
CA SER A 557 -18.27 -8.05 1.92
C SER A 557 -19.05 -6.99 1.16
N THR A 558 -19.10 -5.76 1.70
CA THR A 558 -19.69 -4.60 1.04
C THR A 558 -19.13 -4.43 -0.36
N THR A 559 -20.03 -4.29 -1.33
CA THR A 559 -19.67 -4.00 -2.72
C THR A 559 -19.67 -2.50 -2.96
N VAL A 560 -18.73 -1.99 -3.76
CA VAL A 560 -18.65 -0.57 -4.11
C VAL A 560 -18.51 -0.41 -5.61
N ALA A 561 -19.40 0.36 -6.22
CA ALA A 561 -19.37 0.71 -7.64
C ALA A 561 -19.29 2.22 -7.81
N ALA A 562 -18.13 2.71 -8.27
CA ALA A 562 -17.90 4.11 -8.55
C ALA A 562 -17.45 4.33 -10.00
N SER A 563 -18.42 4.38 -10.93
CA SER A 563 -18.12 4.31 -12.36
C SER A 563 -17.40 5.54 -12.92
N LYS A 564 -17.44 6.67 -12.20
CA LYS A 564 -16.83 7.94 -12.61
C LYS A 564 -15.57 8.32 -11.83
N ALA A 565 -15.19 7.54 -10.81
CA ALA A 565 -13.95 7.79 -10.07
C ALA A 565 -12.75 7.66 -11.01
N THR A 566 -11.99 8.73 -11.15
CA THR A 566 -10.75 8.84 -11.91
C THR A 566 -9.51 8.40 -11.14
N SER A 567 -9.61 8.31 -9.81
CA SER A 567 -8.63 7.63 -8.95
C SER A 567 -9.37 6.90 -7.84
N ALA A 568 -8.76 5.82 -7.33
CA ALA A 568 -9.31 5.07 -6.21
C ALA A 568 -8.22 4.60 -5.24
N THR A 569 -8.43 4.83 -3.95
CA THR A 569 -7.62 4.30 -2.86
C THR A 569 -8.47 3.38 -2.00
N VAL A 570 -7.98 2.16 -1.76
CA VAL A 570 -8.61 1.16 -0.90
C VAL A 570 -7.75 1.01 0.34
N ASN A 571 -8.27 1.36 1.52
CA ASN A 571 -7.60 1.17 2.81
C ASN A 571 -8.33 0.09 3.60
N VAL A 572 -7.68 -1.07 3.73
CA VAL A 572 -8.14 -2.16 4.58
C VAL A 572 -7.57 -1.92 5.98
N GLY A 573 -8.44 -1.52 6.92
CA GLY A 573 -8.04 -1.18 8.28
C GLY A 573 -7.82 -2.41 9.15
N GLU A 574 -7.13 -2.23 10.27
CA GLU A 574 -6.82 -3.32 11.19
C GLU A 574 -8.07 -4.11 11.60
N TYR A 575 -7.91 -5.44 11.71
CA TYR A 575 -8.95 -6.37 12.11
C TYR A 575 -10.19 -6.34 11.19
N THR A 576 -9.95 -6.19 9.88
CA THR A 576 -10.99 -6.37 8.86
C THR A 576 -10.58 -7.40 7.80
N GLN A 577 -11.54 -8.20 7.35
CA GLN A 577 -11.38 -9.17 6.26
C GLN A 577 -12.30 -8.79 5.10
N VAL A 578 -11.73 -8.23 4.04
CA VAL A 578 -12.47 -7.71 2.89
C VAL A 578 -12.62 -8.77 1.81
N ASN A 579 -13.85 -9.19 1.50
CA ASN A 579 -14.17 -10.17 0.46
C ASN A 579 -15.15 -9.62 -0.59
N GLY A 580 -15.46 -8.32 -0.53
CA GLY A 580 -16.41 -7.66 -1.42
C GLY A 580 -15.86 -7.38 -2.83
N ALA A 581 -16.73 -6.93 -3.72
CA ALA A 581 -16.38 -6.48 -5.06
C ALA A 581 -16.28 -4.95 -5.12
N LEU A 582 -15.14 -4.44 -5.59
CA LEU A 582 -14.86 -3.01 -5.72
C LEU A 582 -14.66 -2.68 -7.22
N SER A 583 -15.42 -1.74 -7.76
CA SER A 583 -15.40 -1.39 -9.18
C SER A 583 -15.22 0.12 -9.39
N PHE A 584 -14.12 0.49 -10.04
CA PHE A 584 -13.70 1.87 -10.28
C PHE A 584 -13.55 2.09 -11.79
N GLY A 585 -14.68 2.26 -12.48
CA GLY A 585 -14.77 2.13 -13.94
C GLY A 585 -13.98 3.17 -14.76
N ALA A 586 -13.63 4.30 -14.17
CA ALA A 586 -12.89 5.38 -14.82
C ALA A 586 -11.49 5.62 -14.24
N ALA A 587 -11.05 4.81 -13.26
CA ALA A 587 -9.83 5.08 -12.52
C ALA A 587 -8.61 4.97 -13.44
N ALA A 588 -7.74 5.98 -13.40
CA ALA A 588 -6.44 6.00 -14.05
C ALA A 588 -5.35 5.41 -13.16
N ASP A 589 -5.52 5.46 -11.84
CA ASP A 589 -4.58 4.93 -10.86
C ASP A 589 -5.36 4.30 -9.70
N VAL A 590 -4.86 3.16 -9.20
CA VAL A 590 -5.45 2.46 -8.07
C VAL A 590 -4.38 2.06 -7.07
N THR A 591 -4.63 2.40 -5.80
CA THR A 591 -3.82 2.00 -4.66
C THR A 591 -4.64 1.12 -3.72
N VAL A 592 -4.03 0.05 -3.22
CA VAL A 592 -4.60 -0.82 -2.18
C VAL A 592 -3.63 -0.92 -1.02
N ASN A 593 -4.05 -0.42 0.13
CA ASN A 593 -3.31 -0.49 1.38
C ASN A 593 -3.98 -1.51 2.30
N VAL A 594 -3.22 -2.45 2.85
CA VAL A 594 -3.71 -3.45 3.81
C VAL A 594 -2.88 -3.36 5.07
N ALA A 595 -3.44 -2.77 6.14
CA ALA A 595 -2.75 -2.64 7.42
C ALA A 595 -2.51 -4.00 8.09
N SER A 596 -1.48 -4.11 8.93
CA SER A 596 -1.31 -5.28 9.81
C SER A 596 -2.21 -5.15 11.04
N GLY A 597 -2.97 -6.20 11.34
CA GLY A 597 -3.75 -6.36 12.57
C GLY A 597 -3.45 -7.70 13.20
N LEU A 598 -2.34 -7.78 13.96
CA LEU A 598 -1.98 -9.00 14.68
C LEU A 598 -2.98 -9.30 15.79
N GLY A 599 -3.48 -10.53 15.82
CA GLY A 599 -4.42 -11.02 16.83
C GLY A 599 -3.84 -10.97 18.25
N SER A 600 -4.65 -11.38 19.24
CA SER A 600 -4.24 -11.33 20.65
C SER A 600 -2.98 -12.17 20.97
N ASP A 601 -2.58 -13.10 20.10
CA ASP A 601 -1.36 -13.89 20.22
C ASP A 601 -0.09 -13.17 19.71
N GLY A 602 -0.26 -12.01 19.06
CA GLY A 602 0.82 -11.24 18.43
C GLY A 602 1.48 -11.93 17.25
N LYS A 603 0.82 -12.94 16.65
CA LYS A 603 1.40 -13.78 15.58
C LYS A 603 0.46 -13.96 14.40
N ALA A 604 -0.81 -14.21 14.64
CA ALA A 604 -1.78 -14.44 13.58
C ALA A 604 -2.19 -13.09 12.97
N GLU A 605 -1.96 -12.93 11.67
CA GLU A 605 -2.46 -11.78 10.92
C GLU A 605 -3.98 -11.93 10.72
N MET A 606 -4.74 -10.95 11.22
CA MET A 606 -6.21 -10.97 11.18
C MET A 606 -6.76 -10.08 10.07
N THR A 607 -5.97 -9.13 9.58
CA THR A 607 -6.37 -8.21 8.52
C THR A 607 -6.08 -8.81 7.15
N SER A 608 -7.04 -8.76 6.24
CA SER A 608 -6.81 -9.26 4.88
C SER A 608 -7.70 -8.63 3.82
N PHE A 609 -7.18 -8.61 2.60
CA PHE A 609 -7.94 -8.36 1.38
C PHE A 609 -8.04 -9.65 0.56
N GLY A 610 -9.25 -10.19 0.39
CA GLY A 610 -9.58 -11.33 -0.47
C GLY A 610 -10.73 -11.04 -1.43
N GLY A 611 -10.87 -9.76 -1.82
CA GLY A 611 -11.95 -9.28 -2.69
C GLY A 611 -11.58 -9.24 -4.17
N THR A 612 -12.54 -8.82 -5.00
CA THR A 612 -12.29 -8.51 -6.41
C THR A 612 -12.25 -7.00 -6.61
N LEU A 613 -11.14 -6.49 -7.13
CA LEU A 613 -10.98 -5.11 -7.56
C LEU A 613 -11.02 -5.03 -9.08
N THR A 614 -11.84 -4.14 -9.64
CA THR A 614 -11.94 -3.93 -11.09
C THR A 614 -11.76 -2.47 -11.46
N ALA A 615 -10.65 -2.16 -12.12
CA ALA A 615 -10.30 -0.85 -12.64
C ALA A 615 -9.63 -0.99 -14.01
N ASN A 616 -10.40 -1.43 -15.01
CA ASN A 616 -9.88 -1.80 -16.34
C ASN A 616 -9.19 -0.66 -17.11
N LYS A 617 -9.33 0.60 -16.67
CA LYS A 617 -8.68 1.78 -17.27
C LYS A 617 -7.46 2.25 -16.49
N ALA A 618 -7.16 1.63 -15.35
CA ALA A 618 -6.00 2.01 -14.54
C ALA A 618 -4.72 1.78 -15.34
N GLN A 619 -3.86 2.78 -15.35
CA GLN A 619 -2.52 2.77 -15.92
C GLN A 619 -1.49 2.25 -14.91
N SER A 620 -1.79 2.33 -13.62
CA SER A 620 -0.95 1.81 -12.55
C SER A 620 -1.78 1.04 -11.52
N LEU A 621 -1.17 0.00 -10.94
CA LEU A 621 -1.65 -0.69 -9.75
C LEU A 621 -0.53 -0.69 -8.70
N THR A 622 -0.83 -0.14 -7.52
CA THR A 622 0.05 -0.20 -6.36
C THR A 622 -0.65 -0.94 -5.23
N ILE A 623 0.01 -1.92 -4.65
CA ILE A 623 -0.46 -2.66 -3.48
C ILE A 623 0.62 -2.58 -2.40
N ASP A 624 0.26 -2.05 -1.24
CA ASP A 624 1.07 -2.03 -0.02
C ASP A 624 0.32 -2.81 1.07
N ALA A 625 0.74 -4.04 1.32
CA ALA A 625 0.04 -4.98 2.17
C ALA A 625 0.95 -5.47 3.30
N GLU A 626 0.83 -4.81 4.45
CA GLU A 626 1.33 -5.31 5.72
C GLU A 626 0.49 -6.49 6.23
N GLY A 627 -0.81 -6.54 5.89
CA GLY A 627 -1.70 -7.69 6.11
C GLY A 627 -1.69 -8.72 4.97
N LEU A 628 -2.62 -9.69 5.00
CA LEU A 628 -2.69 -10.77 4.00
C LEU A 628 -3.47 -10.38 2.73
N LEU A 629 -3.03 -10.86 1.55
CA LEU A 629 -3.74 -10.66 0.27
C LEU A 629 -4.70 -11.79 -0.15
N LYS A 630 -4.88 -12.84 0.67
CA LYS A 630 -5.78 -14.00 0.49
C LYS A 630 -6.15 -14.32 -0.98
N ALA A 631 -7.39 -14.73 -1.25
CA ALA A 631 -7.89 -15.05 -2.58
C ALA A 631 -8.37 -13.78 -3.30
N SER A 632 -7.43 -12.93 -3.74
CA SER A 632 -7.74 -11.63 -4.34
C SER A 632 -7.65 -11.65 -5.88
N ILE A 633 -8.48 -10.82 -6.52
CA ILE A 633 -8.49 -10.63 -7.97
C ILE A 633 -8.36 -9.14 -8.29
N PHE A 634 -7.37 -8.77 -9.08
CA PHE A 634 -7.13 -7.40 -9.54
C PHE A 634 -7.27 -7.30 -11.06
N ASN A 635 -8.40 -6.78 -11.54
CA ASN A 635 -8.66 -6.55 -12.97
C ASN A 635 -8.22 -5.14 -13.38
N VAL A 636 -6.99 -5.03 -13.90
CA VAL A 636 -6.33 -3.76 -14.27
C VAL A 636 -5.74 -3.84 -15.68
N GLY A 637 -6.53 -4.30 -16.65
CA GLY A 637 -6.04 -4.68 -17.99
C GLY A 637 -5.38 -3.57 -18.83
N ALA A 638 -5.48 -2.30 -18.42
CA ALA A 638 -4.80 -1.17 -19.05
C ALA A 638 -3.47 -0.79 -18.37
N ALA A 639 -3.13 -1.40 -17.23
CA ALA A 639 -1.98 -0.99 -16.44
C ALA A 639 -0.67 -1.21 -17.22
N SER A 640 0.18 -0.18 -17.25
CA SER A 640 1.56 -0.26 -17.73
C SER A 640 2.53 -0.63 -16.61
N SER A 641 2.17 -0.37 -15.34
CA SER A 641 2.99 -0.70 -14.18
C SER A 641 2.19 -1.43 -13.09
N VAL A 642 2.84 -2.40 -12.45
CA VAL A 642 2.34 -3.11 -11.27
C VAL A 642 3.43 -3.09 -10.20
N LEU A 643 3.10 -2.56 -9.03
CA LEU A 643 3.93 -2.60 -7.83
C LEU A 643 3.16 -3.28 -6.71
N VAL A 644 3.75 -4.33 -6.14
CA VAL A 644 3.19 -5.06 -4.99
C VAL A 644 4.26 -5.22 -3.93
N ASP A 645 3.99 -4.74 -2.72
CA ASP A 645 4.71 -5.11 -1.51
C ASP A 645 3.74 -5.84 -0.58
N ALA A 646 3.98 -7.12 -0.32
CA ALA A 646 3.10 -8.00 0.44
C ALA A 646 3.88 -8.67 1.57
N ALA A 647 3.98 -8.01 2.71
CA ALA A 647 4.77 -8.44 3.86
C ALA A 647 4.39 -9.84 4.36
N GLN A 648 3.09 -10.17 4.36
CA GLN A 648 2.56 -11.47 4.79
C GLN A 648 2.22 -12.41 3.62
N GLY A 649 2.41 -11.96 2.37
CA GLY A 649 2.06 -12.73 1.17
C GLY A 649 0.56 -13.05 1.09
N SER A 650 0.23 -14.25 0.61
CA SER A 650 -1.15 -14.72 0.43
C SER A 650 -1.49 -15.98 1.24
N GLY A 651 -0.54 -16.51 2.01
CA GLY A 651 -0.70 -17.77 2.71
C GLY A 651 -0.80 -18.93 1.72
N THR A 652 -1.97 -19.59 1.65
CA THR A 652 -2.25 -20.68 0.70
C THR A 652 -3.17 -20.26 -0.45
N ASP A 653 -3.61 -19.00 -0.45
CA ASP A 653 -4.56 -18.49 -1.43
C ASP A 653 -3.84 -17.85 -2.63
N VAL A 654 -4.59 -17.64 -3.72
CA VAL A 654 -4.07 -17.10 -4.97
C VAL A 654 -4.37 -15.62 -5.11
N VAL A 655 -3.35 -14.84 -5.44
CA VAL A 655 -3.42 -13.42 -5.82
C VAL A 655 -3.37 -13.33 -7.34
N ASN A 656 -4.52 -13.08 -7.95
CA ASN A 656 -4.68 -13.05 -9.40
C ASN A 656 -4.66 -11.61 -9.94
N ILE A 657 -3.57 -11.22 -10.59
CA ILE A 657 -3.37 -9.88 -11.15
C ILE A 657 -3.48 -9.92 -12.68
N GLN A 658 -4.54 -9.31 -13.21
CA GLN A 658 -4.82 -9.24 -14.64
C GLN A 658 -4.34 -7.92 -15.23
N ALA A 659 -3.03 -7.85 -15.51
CA ALA A 659 -2.32 -6.66 -16.00
C ALA A 659 -1.58 -6.94 -17.31
N SER A 660 -2.29 -7.48 -18.31
CA SER A 660 -1.67 -8.01 -19.54
C SER A 660 -0.83 -6.99 -20.35
N LYS A 661 -1.02 -5.68 -20.13
CA LYS A 661 -0.29 -4.58 -20.76
C LYS A 661 0.87 -4.02 -19.93
N ALA A 662 1.08 -4.53 -18.72
CA ALA A 662 2.15 -4.03 -17.86
C ALA A 662 3.49 -4.32 -18.52
N THR A 663 4.34 -3.30 -18.64
CA THR A 663 5.72 -3.40 -19.08
C THR A 663 6.67 -3.55 -17.91
N ASP A 664 6.29 -3.01 -16.76
CA ASP A 664 7.07 -2.98 -15.52
C ASP A 664 6.28 -3.67 -14.40
N VAL A 665 6.82 -4.75 -13.86
CA VAL A 665 6.20 -5.54 -12.79
C VAL A 665 7.20 -5.73 -11.66
N SER A 666 6.88 -5.24 -10.47
CA SER A 666 7.67 -5.44 -9.26
C SER A 666 6.80 -6.06 -8.17
N ILE A 667 7.20 -7.22 -7.65
CA ILE A 667 6.49 -7.94 -6.59
C ILE A 667 7.49 -8.33 -5.50
N THR A 668 7.27 -7.82 -4.30
CA THR A 668 7.97 -8.22 -3.08
C THR A 668 7.03 -9.03 -2.20
N ALA A 669 7.36 -10.28 -1.96
CA ALA A 669 6.64 -11.19 -1.09
C ALA A 669 7.46 -11.41 0.18
N GLY A 670 7.02 -10.82 1.30
CA GLY A 670 7.64 -11.00 2.63
C GLY A 670 7.42 -12.39 3.22
N SER A 671 6.44 -13.13 2.70
CA SER A 671 6.12 -14.54 2.99
C SER A 671 5.56 -15.20 1.73
N ALA A 672 5.17 -16.49 1.81
CA ALA A 672 4.69 -17.24 0.65
C ALA A 672 3.50 -16.54 -0.05
N MET A 673 3.57 -16.45 -1.38
CA MET A 673 2.58 -15.81 -2.23
C MET A 673 2.40 -16.60 -3.53
N ASP A 674 1.17 -17.01 -3.82
CA ASP A 674 0.80 -17.66 -5.07
C ASP A 674 0.16 -16.65 -6.03
N ILE A 675 0.73 -16.48 -7.21
CA ILE A 675 0.29 -15.60 -8.28
C ILE A 675 -0.25 -16.39 -9.50
N THR A 676 -0.57 -17.68 -9.35
CA THR A 676 -1.16 -18.49 -10.43
C THR A 676 -2.39 -17.81 -11.04
N GLY A 677 -2.46 -17.83 -12.37
CA GLY A 677 -3.57 -17.23 -13.13
C GLY A 677 -3.38 -15.74 -13.45
N SER A 678 -2.40 -15.06 -12.83
CA SER A 678 -2.03 -13.69 -13.18
C SER A 678 -1.55 -13.59 -14.63
N SER A 679 -1.76 -12.42 -15.25
CA SER A 679 -1.40 -12.14 -16.63
C SER A 679 -0.48 -10.92 -16.74
N PHE A 680 0.76 -11.17 -17.18
CA PHE A 680 1.80 -10.16 -17.41
C PHE A 680 2.39 -10.28 -18.83
N SER A 681 1.55 -10.54 -19.83
CA SER A 681 2.00 -10.92 -21.18
C SER A 681 2.89 -9.89 -21.88
N SER A 682 2.84 -8.62 -21.48
CA SER A 682 3.65 -7.53 -22.06
C SER A 682 4.84 -7.12 -21.17
N ALA A 683 5.07 -7.80 -20.05
CA ALA A 683 6.08 -7.40 -19.09
C ALA A 683 7.48 -7.60 -19.65
N GLN A 684 8.27 -6.53 -19.59
CA GLN A 684 9.64 -6.46 -20.11
C GLN A 684 10.65 -6.38 -18.97
N ASN A 685 10.36 -5.55 -17.95
CA ASN A 685 11.18 -5.40 -16.75
C ASN A 685 10.42 -6.01 -15.57
N VAL A 686 10.92 -7.13 -15.06
CA VAL A 686 10.26 -7.87 -13.98
C VAL A 686 11.22 -8.04 -12.81
N THR A 687 10.79 -7.63 -11.61
CA THR A 687 11.51 -7.83 -10.36
C THR A 687 10.65 -8.60 -9.38
N LEU A 688 11.13 -9.76 -8.94
CA LEU A 688 10.41 -10.62 -8.01
C LEU A 688 11.32 -10.95 -6.80
N ALA A 689 10.91 -10.52 -5.61
CA ALA A 689 11.61 -10.80 -4.37
C ALA A 689 10.77 -11.75 -3.50
N ALA A 690 11.23 -12.99 -3.34
CA ALA A 690 10.63 -13.98 -2.45
C ALA A 690 11.40 -14.01 -1.12
N ASN A 691 11.17 -13.03 -0.24
CA ASN A 691 11.98 -12.87 0.98
C ASN A 691 11.86 -14.06 1.93
N LYS A 692 10.70 -14.75 1.94
CA LYS A 692 10.48 -15.99 2.68
C LYS A 692 9.40 -16.84 2.02
N GLY A 693 9.57 -18.15 2.01
CA GLY A 693 8.66 -19.08 1.35
C GLY A 693 8.70 -18.96 -0.17
N HIS A 694 7.64 -19.41 -0.84
CA HIS A 694 7.58 -19.47 -2.29
C HIS A 694 6.82 -18.28 -2.89
N LEU A 695 7.34 -17.72 -3.98
CA LEU A 695 6.60 -16.89 -4.93
C LEU A 695 6.34 -17.75 -6.18
N SER A 696 5.18 -18.39 -6.22
CA SER A 696 4.82 -19.39 -7.26
C SER A 696 3.72 -18.87 -8.16
N GLY A 697 3.69 -19.30 -9.42
CA GLY A 697 2.47 -19.10 -10.21
C GLY A 697 2.40 -19.82 -11.54
N GLY A 698 3.54 -20.30 -12.07
CA GLY A 698 3.59 -20.81 -13.44
C GLY A 698 3.24 -19.73 -14.48
N VAL A 699 3.32 -18.45 -14.09
CA VAL A 699 3.00 -17.30 -14.95
C VAL A 699 4.02 -17.22 -16.07
N ALA A 700 3.54 -17.16 -17.31
CA ALA A 700 4.40 -16.99 -18.48
C ALA A 700 4.65 -15.50 -18.75
N LEU A 701 5.92 -15.15 -19.01
CA LEU A 701 6.37 -13.80 -19.27
C LEU A 701 6.81 -13.69 -20.74
N GLY A 702 5.84 -13.66 -21.65
CA GLY A 702 6.08 -13.79 -23.10
C GLY A 702 6.88 -12.66 -23.75
N ALA A 703 7.02 -11.51 -23.09
CA ALA A 703 7.72 -10.33 -23.60
C ALA A 703 8.94 -9.92 -22.75
N VAL A 704 9.34 -10.74 -21.77
CA VAL A 704 10.40 -10.37 -20.80
C VAL A 704 11.71 -10.04 -21.50
N ASN A 705 12.39 -9.00 -21.04
CA ASN A 705 13.75 -8.62 -21.43
C ASN A 705 14.69 -8.76 -20.24
N GLN A 706 14.31 -8.20 -19.09
CA GLN A 706 15.11 -8.23 -17.87
C GLN A 706 14.27 -8.81 -16.73
N LEU A 707 14.77 -9.87 -16.10
CA LEU A 707 14.15 -10.56 -14.99
C LEU A 707 15.13 -10.59 -13.81
N THR A 708 14.84 -9.82 -12.77
CA THR A 708 15.59 -9.85 -11.51
C THR A 708 14.82 -10.67 -10.48
N LEU A 709 15.48 -11.67 -9.89
CA LEU A 709 14.91 -12.57 -8.88
C LEU A 709 15.78 -12.53 -7.62
N SER A 710 15.16 -12.43 -6.45
CA SER A 710 15.88 -12.46 -5.18
C SER A 710 15.16 -13.24 -4.08
N GLY A 711 15.95 -13.73 -3.11
CA GLY A 711 15.49 -14.36 -1.87
C GLY A 711 16.35 -13.94 -0.68
N ALA A 712 15.81 -14.07 0.53
CA ALA A 712 16.47 -13.63 1.76
C ALA A 712 16.43 -14.67 2.90
N ASP A 713 15.62 -15.72 2.79
CA ASP A 713 15.42 -16.77 3.79
C ASP A 713 15.73 -18.16 3.20
N ALA A 714 16.01 -19.13 4.07
CA ALA A 714 16.30 -20.50 3.67
C ALA A 714 15.16 -21.17 2.87
N THR A 715 13.93 -20.68 3.02
CA THR A 715 12.74 -21.18 2.30
C THR A 715 12.40 -20.38 1.04
N SER A 716 13.16 -19.33 0.72
CA SER A 716 12.95 -18.46 -0.45
C SER A 716 13.01 -19.24 -1.77
N GLN A 717 11.89 -19.30 -2.47
CA GLN A 717 11.75 -20.02 -3.74
C GLN A 717 10.97 -19.22 -4.77
N VAL A 718 11.35 -19.31 -6.05
CA VAL A 718 10.57 -18.72 -7.17
C VAL A 718 10.23 -19.77 -8.21
N THR A 719 8.97 -19.79 -8.67
CA THR A 719 8.52 -20.66 -9.78
C THR A 719 7.74 -19.90 -10.85
N LEU A 720 8.28 -19.82 -12.05
CA LEU A 720 7.70 -19.16 -13.22
C LEU A 720 7.45 -20.12 -14.38
N GLY A 721 6.56 -19.71 -15.29
CA GLY A 721 6.27 -20.39 -16.55
C GLY A 721 7.34 -20.11 -17.62
N ALA A 722 6.92 -20.15 -18.89
CA ALA A 722 7.80 -19.84 -20.01
C ALA A 722 8.23 -18.37 -20.03
N LEU A 723 9.47 -18.12 -20.42
CA LEU A 723 10.07 -16.79 -20.59
C LEU A 723 10.29 -16.50 -22.07
N GLY A 724 9.80 -15.36 -22.53
CA GLY A 724 9.94 -14.91 -23.92
C GLY A 724 9.09 -15.70 -24.93
N SER A 725 9.50 -15.60 -26.19
CA SER A 725 8.88 -16.25 -27.35
C SER A 725 9.92 -16.57 -28.42
N LEU A 726 9.65 -17.60 -29.24
CA LEU A 726 10.47 -17.94 -30.40
C LEU A 726 10.51 -16.85 -31.49
N THR A 727 9.62 -15.86 -31.41
CA THR A 727 9.55 -14.72 -32.34
C THR A 727 10.08 -13.42 -31.72
N GLN A 728 10.68 -13.47 -30.54
CA GLN A 728 11.20 -12.27 -29.88
C GLN A 728 12.43 -11.74 -30.64
N GLU A 729 12.57 -10.41 -30.69
CA GLU A 729 13.62 -9.72 -31.46
C GLU A 729 14.74 -9.17 -30.57
N TYR A 730 14.58 -9.24 -29.24
CA TYR A 730 15.50 -8.75 -28.23
C TYR A 730 15.80 -9.84 -27.20
N GLY A 731 16.87 -9.65 -26.42
CA GLY A 731 17.37 -10.67 -25.50
C GLY A 731 16.59 -10.79 -24.19
N ILE A 732 16.88 -11.87 -23.46
CA ILE A 732 16.40 -12.16 -22.10
C ILE A 732 17.61 -12.26 -21.18
N THR A 733 17.66 -11.42 -20.15
CA THR A 733 18.62 -11.52 -19.04
C THR A 733 17.88 -11.90 -17.77
N VAL A 734 18.35 -12.96 -17.12
CA VAL A 734 17.88 -13.39 -15.79
C VAL A 734 19.01 -13.19 -14.80
N ASP A 735 18.78 -12.36 -13.78
CA ASP A 735 19.68 -12.15 -12.65
C ASP A 735 19.01 -12.74 -11.39
N ALA A 736 19.54 -13.83 -10.84
CA ALA A 736 18.95 -14.53 -9.69
C ALA A 736 19.93 -14.67 -8.52
N SER A 737 19.48 -14.36 -7.31
CA SER A 737 20.29 -14.46 -6.09
C SER A 737 19.47 -14.88 -4.86
N GLY A 738 20.11 -15.52 -3.88
CA GLY A 738 19.53 -15.76 -2.55
C GLY A 738 18.34 -16.73 -2.48
N LEU A 739 18.07 -17.48 -3.56
CA LEU A 739 16.97 -18.45 -3.63
C LEU A 739 17.39 -19.83 -3.08
N GLU A 740 17.56 -19.93 -1.76
CA GLU A 740 17.98 -21.18 -1.09
C GLU A 740 16.91 -22.29 -1.17
N GLY A 741 15.63 -21.91 -1.18
CA GLY A 741 14.51 -22.83 -1.42
C GLY A 741 14.39 -23.28 -2.88
N GLY A 742 15.13 -22.65 -3.80
CA GLY A 742 15.27 -23.05 -5.21
C GLY A 742 14.62 -22.12 -6.24
N LEU A 743 14.91 -22.39 -7.50
CA LEU A 743 14.43 -21.64 -8.66
C LEU A 743 13.89 -22.61 -9.70
N THR A 744 12.69 -22.38 -10.21
CA THR A 744 12.16 -23.11 -11.38
C THR A 744 11.65 -22.13 -12.43
N LEU A 745 12.20 -22.22 -13.63
CA LEU A 745 11.79 -21.49 -14.82
C LEU A 745 11.29 -22.49 -15.88
N GLY A 746 10.27 -22.09 -16.64
CA GLY A 746 9.81 -22.85 -17.79
C GLY A 746 10.79 -22.77 -18.97
N ASN A 747 10.27 -22.98 -20.19
CA ASN A 747 11.09 -22.80 -21.40
C ASN A 747 11.46 -21.33 -21.58
N THR A 748 12.73 -21.06 -21.86
CA THR A 748 13.26 -19.70 -22.05
C THR A 748 13.67 -19.54 -23.51
N GLY A 749 13.02 -18.63 -24.24
CA GLY A 749 13.22 -18.46 -25.67
C GLY A 749 13.22 -16.99 -26.08
N ALA A 750 14.33 -16.49 -26.63
CA ALA A 750 14.47 -15.11 -27.08
C ALA A 750 14.40 -14.94 -28.61
N GLY A 751 14.01 -15.97 -29.36
CA GLY A 751 13.95 -15.91 -30.83
C GLY A 751 15.30 -15.56 -31.46
N THR A 752 15.43 -14.34 -31.97
CA THR A 752 16.70 -13.81 -32.52
C THR A 752 17.55 -13.04 -31.51
N GLY A 753 17.04 -12.81 -30.30
CA GLY A 753 17.77 -12.19 -29.19
C GLY A 753 18.63 -13.18 -28.41
N ASP A 754 19.56 -12.65 -27.60
CA ASP A 754 20.45 -13.45 -26.76
C ASP A 754 19.76 -13.86 -25.45
N VAL A 755 20.14 -14.99 -24.86
CA VAL A 755 19.69 -15.42 -23.53
C VAL A 755 20.88 -15.46 -22.58
N ALA A 756 20.80 -14.71 -21.48
CA ALA A 756 21.77 -14.74 -20.39
C ALA A 756 21.09 -15.19 -19.09
N LEU A 757 21.58 -16.28 -18.49
CA LEU A 757 21.11 -16.83 -17.22
C LEU A 757 22.21 -16.69 -16.18
N ASN A 758 22.10 -15.70 -15.31
CA ASN A 758 23.04 -15.45 -14.22
C ASN A 758 22.48 -16.07 -12.93
N LEU A 759 22.87 -17.33 -12.67
CA LEU A 759 22.36 -18.14 -11.56
C LEU A 759 23.40 -18.36 -10.45
N ALA A 760 24.60 -17.80 -10.58
CA ALA A 760 25.74 -18.04 -9.67
C ALA A 760 25.42 -17.83 -8.19
N ASP A 761 24.60 -16.82 -7.89
CA ASP A 761 24.22 -16.46 -6.52
C ASP A 761 22.95 -17.19 -6.02
N VAL A 762 22.42 -18.15 -6.80
CA VAL A 762 21.39 -19.08 -6.33
C VAL A 762 22.08 -20.17 -5.51
N THR A 763 21.58 -20.41 -4.30
CA THR A 763 22.17 -21.41 -3.39
C THR A 763 21.36 -22.70 -3.27
N GLY A 764 20.10 -22.67 -3.73
CA GLY A 764 19.23 -23.84 -3.85
C GLY A 764 19.30 -24.49 -5.24
N ALA A 765 18.43 -25.48 -5.48
CA ALA A 765 18.33 -26.10 -6.80
C ALA A 765 17.72 -25.14 -7.83
N ALA A 766 18.41 -24.95 -8.96
CA ALA A 766 17.96 -24.17 -10.10
C ALA A 766 17.56 -25.09 -11.26
N LYS A 767 16.33 -24.93 -11.76
CA LYS A 767 15.81 -25.69 -12.90
C LYS A 767 15.30 -24.73 -13.96
N VAL A 768 15.75 -24.93 -15.20
CA VAL A 768 15.30 -24.20 -16.37
C VAL A 768 14.82 -25.21 -17.42
N GLY A 769 13.75 -24.88 -18.13
CA GLY A 769 13.27 -25.67 -19.26
C GLY A 769 14.26 -25.67 -20.44
N THR A 770 13.76 -25.86 -21.66
CA THR A 770 14.61 -25.69 -22.85
C THR A 770 15.04 -24.24 -22.99
N VAL A 771 16.27 -24.00 -23.45
CA VAL A 771 16.80 -22.65 -23.67
C VAL A 771 17.06 -22.43 -25.15
N GLY A 772 16.59 -21.32 -25.70
CA GLY A 772 16.86 -20.96 -27.09
C GLY A 772 17.01 -19.46 -27.33
N GLY A 773 17.94 -19.10 -28.21
CA GLY A 773 18.23 -17.72 -28.57
C GLY A 773 19.31 -17.63 -29.65
N ASN A 774 19.78 -16.43 -29.91
CA ASN A 774 20.95 -16.20 -30.75
C ASN A 774 22.21 -16.65 -30.01
N ASN A 775 22.73 -15.88 -29.05
CA ASN A 775 23.74 -16.39 -28.13
C ASN A 775 23.09 -16.88 -26.83
N VAL A 776 23.66 -17.90 -26.19
CA VAL A 776 23.21 -18.40 -24.88
C VAL A 776 24.38 -18.38 -23.90
N THR A 777 24.25 -17.63 -22.81
CA THR A 777 25.21 -17.58 -21.71
C THR A 777 24.57 -18.10 -20.43
N ILE A 778 25.24 -19.00 -19.73
CA ILE A 778 24.78 -19.56 -18.46
C ILE A 778 25.91 -19.48 -17.45
N HIS A 779 25.67 -18.82 -16.32
CA HIS A 779 26.49 -18.92 -15.11
C HIS A 779 25.73 -19.81 -14.13
N ALA A 780 26.22 -21.03 -13.89
CA ALA A 780 25.56 -22.02 -13.05
C ALA A 780 25.54 -21.62 -11.57
N ALA A 781 24.56 -22.13 -10.83
CA ALA A 781 24.49 -21.95 -9.38
C ALA A 781 25.71 -22.57 -8.69
N GLN A 782 26.39 -21.79 -7.85
CA GLN A 782 27.60 -22.26 -7.16
C GLN A 782 27.30 -23.26 -6.04
N LEU A 783 26.08 -23.23 -5.47
CA LEU A 783 25.62 -24.20 -4.49
C LEU A 783 24.32 -24.84 -4.97
N GLY A 784 24.16 -26.14 -4.74
CA GLY A 784 22.97 -26.88 -5.17
C GLY A 784 23.13 -27.55 -6.53
N THR A 785 22.02 -27.80 -7.23
CA THR A 785 22.01 -28.39 -8.58
C THR A 785 21.47 -27.40 -9.60
N THR A 786 22.08 -27.32 -10.77
CA THR A 786 21.62 -26.53 -11.92
C THR A 786 21.23 -27.48 -13.06
N VAL A 787 19.93 -27.61 -13.33
CA VAL A 787 19.41 -28.44 -14.41
C VAL A 787 18.81 -27.56 -15.49
N VAL A 788 19.44 -27.57 -16.66
CA VAL A 788 18.97 -26.86 -17.85
C VAL A 788 18.49 -27.90 -18.87
N GLY A 789 17.33 -27.66 -19.48
CA GLY A 789 16.88 -28.45 -20.62
C GLY A 789 17.82 -28.32 -21.83
N ASN A 790 17.43 -28.89 -22.96
CA ASN A 790 18.24 -28.78 -24.17
C ASN A 790 18.43 -27.31 -24.57
N ILE A 791 19.66 -26.94 -24.89
CA ILE A 791 20.07 -25.61 -25.37
C ILE A 791 20.16 -25.66 -26.89
N THR A 792 19.40 -24.80 -27.57
CA THR A 792 19.43 -24.63 -29.03
C THR A 792 19.73 -23.18 -29.38
N ALA A 793 20.89 -22.92 -29.97
CA ALA A 793 21.32 -21.56 -30.31
C ALA A 793 21.62 -21.41 -31.81
N THR A 794 21.38 -20.22 -32.38
CA THR A 794 21.85 -19.87 -33.73
C THR A 794 23.26 -19.27 -33.73
N GLY A 795 23.67 -18.72 -32.59
CA GLY A 795 24.96 -18.14 -32.24
C GLY A 795 25.74 -19.02 -31.27
N ASP A 796 26.63 -18.40 -30.50
CA ASP A 796 27.53 -19.10 -29.59
C ASP A 796 26.83 -19.50 -28.27
N VAL A 797 27.29 -20.59 -27.66
CA VAL A 797 26.84 -21.05 -26.34
C VAL A 797 28.02 -21.01 -25.37
N ASN A 798 27.90 -20.27 -24.27
CA ASN A 798 28.89 -20.20 -23.20
C ASN A 798 28.28 -20.70 -21.89
N ILE A 799 28.84 -21.77 -21.33
CA ILE A 799 28.46 -22.33 -20.04
C ILE A 799 29.63 -22.19 -19.09
N ASP A 800 29.44 -21.37 -18.06
CA ASP A 800 30.34 -21.23 -16.94
C ASP A 800 29.75 -21.99 -15.74
N ALA A 801 30.37 -23.12 -15.42
CA ALA A 801 30.03 -23.96 -14.29
C ALA A 801 31.23 -24.12 -13.34
N MET A 802 32.05 -23.07 -13.21
CA MET A 802 33.13 -23.00 -12.25
C MET A 802 32.61 -22.77 -10.82
N GLY A 803 33.27 -23.37 -9.83
CA GLY A 803 32.97 -23.25 -8.41
C GLY A 803 31.69 -23.96 -7.96
N VAL A 804 31.07 -24.79 -8.80
CA VAL A 804 29.82 -25.48 -8.48
C VAL A 804 30.04 -26.57 -7.43
N LEU A 805 29.30 -26.51 -6.33
CA LEU A 805 29.32 -27.45 -5.21
C LEU A 805 27.94 -28.08 -5.01
N GLY A 806 27.88 -29.41 -5.11
CA GLY A 806 26.66 -30.17 -4.85
C GLY A 806 26.55 -31.42 -5.71
N GLY A 807 25.30 -31.89 -5.84
CA GLY A 807 24.97 -33.05 -6.68
C GLY A 807 25.48 -34.40 -6.18
N ASN A 808 25.19 -35.43 -6.97
CA ASN A 808 25.72 -36.78 -6.85
C ASN A 808 25.57 -37.50 -8.20
N ALA A 809 26.05 -38.74 -8.28
CA ALA A 809 25.99 -39.60 -9.45
C ALA A 809 24.63 -39.64 -10.18
N THR A 810 23.52 -39.55 -9.44
CA THR A 810 22.16 -39.63 -9.98
C THR A 810 21.53 -38.27 -10.27
N ASP A 811 22.04 -37.20 -9.65
CA ASP A 811 21.57 -35.83 -9.83
C ASP A 811 22.78 -34.89 -9.84
N ALA A 812 23.34 -34.71 -11.03
CA ALA A 812 24.55 -33.92 -11.23
C ALA A 812 24.37 -32.47 -10.78
N ALA A 813 25.45 -31.88 -10.25
CA ALA A 813 25.49 -30.50 -9.82
C ALA A 813 25.23 -29.53 -10.98
N PHE A 814 25.61 -29.90 -12.20
CA PHE A 814 25.17 -29.25 -13.42
C PHE A 814 24.71 -30.27 -14.47
N LYS A 815 23.62 -29.94 -15.19
CA LYS A 815 23.13 -30.73 -16.31
C LYS A 815 22.66 -29.87 -17.47
N ALA A 816 23.24 -30.06 -18.67
CA ALA A 816 22.72 -29.48 -19.92
C ALA A 816 23.15 -30.29 -21.16
N GLY A 817 22.35 -30.26 -22.23
CA GLY A 817 22.74 -30.73 -23.57
C GLY A 817 22.71 -29.58 -24.58
N VAL A 818 23.66 -29.52 -25.51
CA VAL A 818 23.88 -28.34 -26.36
C VAL A 818 23.92 -28.70 -27.83
N THR A 819 23.16 -27.97 -28.64
CA THR A 819 23.26 -28.02 -30.10
C THR A 819 23.24 -26.61 -30.69
N THR A 820 24.27 -26.26 -31.45
CA THR A 820 24.41 -25.00 -32.19
C THR A 820 25.09 -25.23 -33.53
N GLY A 821 24.95 -24.30 -34.47
CA GLY A 821 25.76 -24.24 -35.68
C GLY A 821 27.05 -23.41 -35.54
N LYS A 822 27.47 -23.09 -34.30
CA LYS A 822 28.59 -22.17 -33.97
C LYS A 822 29.48 -22.73 -32.87
N THR A 823 29.99 -21.89 -31.96
CA THR A 823 30.92 -22.29 -30.91
C THR A 823 30.16 -22.70 -29.65
N ILE A 824 30.61 -23.78 -29.01
CA ILE A 824 30.24 -24.17 -27.65
C ILE A 824 31.48 -23.98 -26.78
N THR A 825 31.36 -23.23 -25.69
CA THR A 825 32.40 -23.10 -24.65
C THR A 825 31.82 -23.58 -23.34
N VAL A 826 32.52 -24.49 -22.67
CA VAL A 826 32.14 -25.05 -21.37
C VAL A 826 33.35 -24.99 -20.45
N ASN A 827 33.20 -24.32 -19.31
CA ASN A 827 34.21 -24.23 -18.26
C ASN A 827 33.68 -24.85 -16.96
N PHE A 828 34.45 -25.72 -16.32
CA PHE A 828 34.10 -26.31 -15.01
C PHE A 828 35.34 -26.76 -14.24
N ASP A 829 35.25 -26.77 -12.91
CA ASP A 829 36.34 -27.14 -12.01
C ASP A 829 35.81 -27.83 -10.73
N GLY A 830 36.67 -28.05 -9.74
CA GLY A 830 36.25 -28.51 -8.42
C GLY A 830 36.04 -30.02 -8.33
N ASN A 831 35.07 -30.45 -7.51
CA ASN A 831 34.89 -31.85 -7.11
C ASN A 831 33.42 -32.32 -7.06
N SER A 832 32.58 -31.73 -7.91
CA SER A 832 31.16 -32.08 -8.00
C SER A 832 30.88 -32.91 -9.24
N ASP A 833 29.85 -33.76 -9.19
CA ASP A 833 29.42 -34.53 -10.35
C ASP A 833 28.78 -33.63 -11.41
N MET A 834 29.25 -33.71 -12.65
CA MET A 834 28.76 -32.89 -13.76
C MET A 834 28.14 -33.75 -14.86
N THR A 835 27.20 -33.21 -15.62
CA THR A 835 26.63 -33.89 -16.79
C THR A 835 26.45 -32.91 -17.95
N PHE A 836 27.30 -33.04 -18.94
CA PHE A 836 27.11 -32.41 -20.24
C PHE A 836 26.62 -33.49 -21.21
N GLY A 837 25.43 -33.30 -21.77
CA GLY A 837 24.85 -34.20 -22.76
C GLY A 837 25.63 -34.16 -24.07
N THR A 838 24.94 -34.40 -25.19
CA THR A 838 25.56 -34.20 -26.51
C THR A 838 26.00 -32.75 -26.69
N LEU A 839 27.20 -32.56 -27.25
CA LEU A 839 27.76 -31.26 -27.62
C LEU A 839 27.97 -31.22 -29.14
N GLY A 840 27.04 -30.56 -29.85
CA GLY A 840 27.06 -30.44 -31.31
C GLY A 840 27.26 -29.00 -31.77
N GLY A 841 28.37 -28.70 -32.43
CA GLY A 841 28.77 -27.35 -32.86
C GLY A 841 29.61 -27.33 -34.14
N ASN A 842 30.09 -26.16 -34.54
CA ASN A 842 31.23 -26.03 -35.45
C ASN A 842 32.54 -26.10 -34.66
N THR A 843 32.57 -25.48 -33.47
CA THR A 843 33.69 -25.52 -32.55
C THR A 843 33.20 -25.92 -31.17
N VAL A 844 33.91 -26.81 -30.47
CA VAL A 844 33.66 -27.15 -29.06
C VAL A 844 34.94 -26.90 -28.27
N ASN A 845 34.87 -25.99 -27.31
CA ASN A 845 35.90 -25.70 -26.32
C ASN A 845 35.44 -26.20 -24.96
N LEU A 846 36.17 -27.15 -24.39
CA LEU A 846 35.95 -27.71 -23.07
C LEU A 846 37.18 -27.42 -22.21
N ASP A 847 36.99 -26.69 -21.13
CA ASP A 847 38.03 -26.39 -20.16
C ASP A 847 37.63 -26.96 -18.79
N ALA A 848 38.24 -28.09 -18.45
CA ALA A 848 38.10 -28.78 -17.16
C ALA A 848 39.33 -28.56 -16.27
N SER A 849 40.15 -27.54 -16.53
CA SER A 849 41.31 -27.24 -15.71
C SER A 849 40.90 -27.00 -14.26
N GLY A 850 41.59 -27.67 -13.33
CA GLY A 850 41.25 -27.65 -11.89
C GLY A 850 40.10 -28.59 -11.48
N TYR A 851 39.50 -29.36 -12.39
CA TYR A 851 38.57 -30.43 -12.03
C TYR A 851 39.31 -31.64 -11.45
N LEU A 852 38.88 -32.11 -10.27
CA LEU A 852 39.58 -33.15 -9.51
C LEU A 852 39.07 -34.58 -9.80
N GLY A 853 37.89 -34.71 -10.41
CA GLY A 853 37.25 -35.98 -10.73
C GLY A 853 37.63 -36.56 -12.09
N ALA A 854 37.12 -37.75 -12.42
CA ALA A 854 37.32 -38.35 -13.74
C ALA A 854 36.33 -37.78 -14.78
N ILE A 855 36.72 -37.72 -16.05
CA ILE A 855 35.80 -37.46 -17.16
C ILE A 855 35.38 -38.81 -17.75
N VAL A 856 34.07 -39.06 -17.86
CA VAL A 856 33.50 -40.36 -18.23
C VAL A 856 32.34 -40.22 -19.22
N ALA A 857 31.89 -41.32 -19.81
CA ALA A 857 30.70 -41.34 -20.67
C ALA A 857 29.38 -41.31 -19.87
N SER A 858 29.42 -41.71 -18.60
CA SER A 858 28.27 -41.73 -17.70
C SER A 858 28.75 -41.73 -16.24
N ASN A 859 28.13 -40.92 -15.38
CA ASN A 859 28.50 -40.82 -13.97
C ASN A 859 28.46 -42.18 -13.28
N SER A 860 29.47 -42.45 -12.46
CA SER A 860 29.57 -43.62 -11.59
C SER A 860 29.41 -43.21 -10.12
N SER A 861 29.77 -44.08 -9.17
CA SER A 861 29.72 -43.73 -7.74
C SER A 861 30.83 -42.78 -7.28
N GLY A 862 31.83 -42.52 -8.12
CA GLY A 862 32.91 -41.55 -7.86
C GLY A 862 32.52 -40.13 -8.30
N VAL A 863 33.40 -39.16 -7.99
CA VAL A 863 33.26 -37.79 -8.49
C VAL A 863 33.65 -37.77 -9.96
N ASP A 864 32.66 -37.58 -10.82
CA ASP A 864 32.77 -37.77 -12.26
C ASP A 864 32.07 -36.65 -13.06
N ALA A 865 32.67 -36.25 -14.18
CA ALA A 865 32.03 -35.41 -15.18
C ALA A 865 31.62 -36.30 -16.37
N ALA A 866 30.32 -36.54 -16.52
CA ALA A 866 29.78 -37.22 -17.69
C ALA A 866 29.72 -36.26 -18.89
N ILE A 867 30.47 -36.57 -19.94
CA ILE A 867 30.41 -35.83 -21.21
C ILE A 867 29.88 -36.77 -22.29
N GLY A 868 28.78 -36.37 -22.94
CA GLY A 868 28.17 -37.08 -24.04
C GLY A 868 28.99 -37.01 -25.33
N ALA A 869 28.39 -37.49 -26.44
CA ALA A 869 29.06 -37.42 -27.73
C ALA A 869 29.37 -35.97 -28.15
N ILE A 870 30.57 -35.77 -28.71
CA ILE A 870 31.02 -34.48 -29.24
C ILE A 870 31.01 -34.55 -30.76
N THR A 871 30.40 -33.58 -31.44
CA THR A 871 30.42 -33.47 -32.90
C THR A 871 30.72 -32.04 -33.30
N ALA A 872 31.90 -31.79 -33.87
CA ALA A 872 32.34 -30.46 -34.30
C ALA A 872 33.33 -30.51 -35.47
N ASP A 873 33.61 -29.39 -36.11
CA ASP A 873 34.75 -29.30 -37.06
C ASP A 873 36.07 -29.18 -36.29
N THR A 874 36.05 -28.41 -35.20
CA THR A 874 37.18 -28.18 -34.30
C THR A 874 36.78 -28.50 -32.86
N VAL A 875 37.62 -29.25 -32.16
CA VAL A 875 37.46 -29.59 -30.74
C VAL A 875 38.73 -29.19 -29.99
N VAL A 876 38.59 -28.43 -28.92
CA VAL A 876 39.66 -28.06 -27.98
C VAL A 876 39.26 -28.54 -26.60
N ILE A 877 40.05 -29.41 -26.00
CA ILE A 877 39.79 -29.99 -24.68
C ILE A 877 41.01 -29.77 -23.80
N LYS A 878 40.79 -29.19 -22.62
CA LYS A 878 41.64 -29.37 -21.45
C LYS A 878 40.90 -30.27 -20.47
N GLY A 879 41.38 -31.48 -20.28
CA GLY A 879 40.80 -32.48 -19.40
C GLY A 879 41.05 -32.18 -17.93
N SER A 880 40.61 -33.10 -17.07
CA SER A 880 41.02 -33.11 -15.67
C SER A 880 42.53 -33.28 -15.58
N GLU A 881 43.15 -32.47 -14.72
CA GLU A 881 44.59 -32.53 -14.46
C GLU A 881 44.97 -33.75 -13.60
N ILE A 882 44.00 -34.38 -12.91
CA ILE A 882 44.24 -35.46 -11.95
C ILE A 882 43.50 -36.74 -12.31
N GLY A 883 42.21 -36.63 -12.62
CA GLY A 883 41.37 -37.78 -12.96
C GLY A 883 41.63 -38.30 -14.36
N ALA A 884 41.26 -39.57 -14.59
CA ALA A 884 41.27 -40.17 -15.93
C ALA A 884 40.29 -39.45 -16.86
N ASN A 885 40.68 -39.17 -18.10
CA ASN A 885 39.82 -38.54 -19.09
C ASN A 885 39.37 -39.53 -20.16
N THR A 886 38.09 -39.88 -20.18
CA THR A 886 37.51 -40.82 -21.16
C THR A 886 36.55 -40.13 -22.12
N PHE A 887 36.98 -40.00 -23.39
CA PHE A 887 36.16 -39.50 -24.50
C PHE A 887 35.94 -40.61 -25.53
N SER A 888 34.84 -41.36 -25.37
CA SER A 888 34.60 -42.57 -26.19
C SER A 888 33.99 -42.31 -27.57
N SER A 889 33.46 -41.10 -27.82
CA SER A 889 32.74 -40.79 -29.06
C SER A 889 32.88 -39.32 -29.44
N MET A 890 33.96 -38.99 -30.13
CA MET A 890 34.14 -37.70 -30.79
C MET A 890 34.07 -37.84 -32.31
N VAL A 891 33.42 -36.88 -32.97
CA VAL A 891 33.41 -36.74 -34.42
C VAL A 891 33.98 -35.35 -34.77
N THR A 892 35.22 -35.30 -35.26
CA THR A 892 35.93 -34.05 -35.56
C THR A 892 37.03 -34.21 -36.60
N ASP A 893 37.29 -33.15 -37.37
CA ASP A 893 38.43 -33.08 -38.28
C ASP A 893 39.63 -32.36 -37.63
N THR A 894 39.43 -31.55 -36.59
CA THR A 894 40.52 -30.90 -35.83
C THR A 894 40.35 -31.14 -34.33
N LEU A 895 41.38 -31.67 -33.66
CA LEU A 895 41.42 -31.88 -32.20
C LEU A 895 42.68 -31.23 -31.62
N THR A 896 42.53 -30.47 -30.54
CA THR A 896 43.60 -30.11 -29.61
C THR A 896 43.22 -30.65 -28.24
N TYR A 897 44.00 -31.57 -27.71
CA TYR A 897 43.71 -32.26 -26.46
C TYR A 897 44.88 -32.06 -25.49
N THR A 898 44.56 -31.65 -24.27
CA THR A 898 45.48 -31.63 -23.13
C THR A 898 44.87 -32.45 -22.00
N GLY A 899 45.60 -33.47 -21.55
CA GLY A 899 45.22 -34.41 -20.50
C GLY A 899 45.87 -34.07 -19.15
N GLY A 900 46.03 -35.09 -18.30
CA GLY A 900 46.41 -34.95 -16.90
C GLY A 900 47.31 -36.04 -16.37
N LEU A 901 47.19 -36.36 -15.08
CA LEU A 901 47.96 -37.44 -14.40
C LEU A 901 47.27 -38.81 -14.44
N GLY A 902 46.00 -38.85 -14.82
CA GLY A 902 45.21 -40.07 -14.92
C GLY A 902 45.32 -40.69 -16.30
N VAL A 903 44.96 -41.98 -16.42
CA VAL A 903 44.94 -42.68 -17.71
C VAL A 903 43.86 -42.09 -18.61
N ASP A 904 44.27 -41.57 -19.75
CA ASP A 904 43.39 -40.96 -20.73
C ASP A 904 43.00 -41.96 -21.82
N THR A 905 41.71 -41.97 -22.18
CA THR A 905 41.17 -42.79 -23.26
C THR A 905 40.43 -41.89 -24.26
N VAL A 906 41.07 -41.60 -25.39
CA VAL A 906 40.58 -40.64 -26.38
C VAL A 906 40.24 -41.37 -27.68
N SER A 907 38.96 -41.40 -28.05
CA SER A 907 38.49 -41.97 -29.33
C SER A 907 37.77 -40.94 -30.19
N LEU A 908 38.28 -40.75 -31.40
CA LEU A 908 37.70 -39.85 -32.40
C LEU A 908 37.54 -40.51 -33.77
N THR A 909 36.52 -40.06 -34.50
CA THR A 909 36.30 -40.35 -35.90
C THR A 909 36.31 -39.06 -36.71
N GLY A 910 36.88 -39.07 -37.91
CA GLY A 910 36.79 -37.93 -38.83
C GLY A 910 35.35 -37.56 -39.15
N LYS A 911 35.09 -36.27 -39.36
CA LYS A 911 33.78 -35.78 -39.81
C LYS A 911 33.61 -35.93 -41.32
N GLY A 912 34.72 -35.90 -42.06
CA GLY A 912 34.74 -36.29 -43.47
C GLY A 912 34.41 -35.17 -44.45
N ALA A 913 34.81 -33.93 -44.15
CA ALA A 913 34.65 -32.77 -45.01
C ALA A 913 35.62 -32.72 -46.22
N GLY A 914 36.24 -33.84 -46.60
CA GLY A 914 37.22 -33.90 -47.71
C GLY A 914 38.60 -33.32 -47.35
N THR A 915 38.92 -33.22 -46.07
CA THR A 915 40.09 -32.54 -45.51
C THR A 915 41.01 -33.50 -44.76
N THR A 916 42.22 -33.03 -44.46
CA THR A 916 43.17 -33.68 -43.55
C THR A 916 42.70 -33.52 -42.11
N MET A 917 42.65 -34.61 -41.34
CA MET A 917 42.47 -34.53 -39.89
C MET A 917 43.72 -33.99 -39.22
N ASN A 918 43.60 -32.97 -38.37
CA ASN A 918 44.71 -32.41 -37.60
C ASN A 918 44.49 -32.67 -36.11
N VAL A 919 45.33 -33.51 -35.52
CA VAL A 919 45.20 -33.96 -34.13
C VAL A 919 46.44 -33.55 -33.35
N SER A 920 46.27 -32.69 -32.34
CA SER A 920 47.32 -32.33 -31.39
C SER A 920 47.03 -32.97 -30.05
N LEU A 921 47.96 -33.79 -29.55
CA LEU A 921 47.82 -34.57 -28.32
C LEU A 921 48.88 -34.18 -27.31
N ASP A 922 48.45 -33.80 -26.11
CA ASP A 922 49.30 -33.59 -24.95
C ASP A 922 48.65 -34.35 -23.77
N THR A 923 48.75 -35.68 -23.74
CA THR A 923 47.91 -36.52 -22.85
C THR A 923 48.37 -36.53 -21.41
N GLY A 924 49.62 -36.15 -21.15
CA GLY A 924 50.14 -35.95 -19.79
C GLY A 924 50.89 -37.16 -19.27
N ALA A 925 50.56 -37.62 -18.07
CA ALA A 925 51.18 -38.77 -17.41
C ALA A 925 50.12 -39.85 -17.17
N GLY A 926 50.49 -41.12 -17.33
CA GLY A 926 49.52 -42.22 -17.37
C GLY A 926 49.86 -43.19 -18.49
N ASP A 927 49.17 -44.33 -18.55
CA ASP A 927 49.28 -45.26 -19.67
C ASP A 927 48.13 -45.01 -20.66
N ASP A 928 48.27 -43.98 -21.47
CA ASP A 928 47.22 -43.40 -22.28
C ASP A 928 46.89 -44.21 -23.55
N VAL A 929 45.62 -44.16 -23.97
CA VAL A 929 45.11 -44.89 -25.12
C VAL A 929 44.36 -43.95 -26.07
N VAL A 930 44.88 -43.79 -27.28
CA VAL A 930 44.27 -42.95 -28.32
C VAL A 930 43.84 -43.80 -29.52
N THR A 931 42.61 -43.62 -30.00
CA THR A 931 42.09 -44.26 -31.21
C THR A 931 41.55 -43.23 -32.18
N ILE A 932 42.16 -43.12 -33.35
CA ILE A 932 41.78 -42.22 -34.43
C ILE A 932 41.23 -43.05 -35.59
N LYS A 933 39.98 -42.81 -35.98
CA LYS A 933 39.35 -43.45 -37.14
C LYS A 933 39.08 -42.43 -38.23
N ALA A 934 39.47 -42.71 -39.46
CA ALA A 934 39.14 -41.83 -40.57
C ALA A 934 37.65 -41.94 -40.97
N HIS A 935 37.08 -40.87 -41.49
CA HIS A 935 35.86 -40.97 -42.29
C HIS A 935 36.20 -41.49 -43.70
N ALA A 936 35.22 -42.05 -44.41
CA ALA A 936 35.40 -42.51 -45.79
C ALA A 936 35.89 -41.41 -46.77
N ASN A 937 35.73 -40.13 -46.40
CA ASN A 937 36.10 -38.96 -47.21
C ASN A 937 37.37 -38.25 -46.70
N THR A 938 37.97 -38.70 -45.59
CA THR A 938 39.20 -38.12 -45.06
C THR A 938 40.35 -38.41 -46.02
N THR A 939 41.14 -37.38 -46.38
CA THR A 939 42.25 -37.52 -47.34
C THR A 939 43.61 -37.71 -46.68
N GLY A 940 43.72 -37.32 -45.41
CA GLY A 940 44.92 -37.57 -44.61
C GLY A 940 44.72 -37.36 -43.11
N ILE A 941 45.69 -37.80 -42.31
CA ILE A 941 45.72 -37.66 -40.85
C ILE A 941 47.10 -37.14 -40.48
N LYS A 942 47.15 -36.06 -39.70
CA LYS A 942 48.36 -35.53 -39.11
C LYS A 942 48.20 -35.51 -37.60
N VAL A 943 49.14 -36.12 -36.89
CA VAL A 943 49.17 -36.18 -35.44
C VAL A 943 50.45 -35.52 -34.93
N THR A 944 50.34 -34.65 -33.93
CA THR A 944 51.47 -33.94 -33.32
C THR A 944 51.32 -33.86 -31.81
N GLY A 945 52.42 -33.59 -31.10
CA GLY A 945 52.42 -33.32 -29.65
C GLY A 945 53.27 -34.32 -28.85
N ASP A 946 52.91 -34.57 -27.60
CA ASP A 946 53.66 -35.41 -26.65
C ASP A 946 52.70 -36.21 -25.76
N MET A 947 52.84 -37.53 -25.72
CA MET A 947 51.99 -38.41 -24.91
C MET A 947 52.58 -38.78 -23.54
N GLY A 948 53.76 -38.24 -23.17
CA GLY A 948 54.29 -38.36 -21.80
C GLY A 948 55.41 -39.39 -21.61
N GLY A 949 55.45 -40.45 -22.42
CA GLY A 949 56.59 -41.37 -22.54
C GLY A 949 56.51 -42.66 -21.73
N ASP A 950 55.31 -43.07 -21.29
CA ASP A 950 55.05 -44.30 -20.53
C ASP A 950 54.65 -45.45 -21.48
N THR A 951 53.73 -46.36 -21.11
CA THR A 951 53.27 -47.45 -21.99
C THR A 951 52.15 -47.03 -22.95
N ASP A 952 52.12 -45.76 -23.32
CA ASP A 952 51.06 -45.14 -24.12
C ASP A 952 50.91 -45.78 -25.49
N THR A 953 49.68 -45.84 -26.00
CA THR A 953 49.36 -46.47 -27.28
C THR A 953 48.47 -45.60 -28.15
N ILE A 954 48.76 -45.59 -29.46
CA ILE A 954 47.93 -44.91 -30.45
C ILE A 954 47.55 -45.83 -31.60
N ALA A 955 46.25 -45.99 -31.85
CA ALA A 955 45.73 -46.71 -33.00
C ALA A 955 45.16 -45.72 -34.02
N VAL A 956 45.69 -45.73 -35.24
CA VAL A 956 45.21 -44.92 -36.36
C VAL A 956 44.65 -45.86 -37.42
N ILE A 957 43.35 -45.80 -37.65
CA ILE A 957 42.64 -46.65 -38.60
C ILE A 957 42.20 -45.78 -39.77
N ASP A 958 42.69 -46.09 -40.96
CA ASP A 958 42.35 -45.35 -42.16
C ASP A 958 40.93 -45.60 -42.67
N GLY A 959 40.59 -44.85 -43.70
CA GLY A 959 39.37 -45.00 -44.48
C GLY A 959 39.75 -45.11 -45.95
N SER A 960 38.78 -45.47 -46.79
CA SER A 960 38.98 -45.81 -48.20
C SER A 960 39.63 -44.73 -49.10
N SER A 961 39.79 -43.50 -48.60
CA SER A 961 40.26 -42.33 -49.38
C SER A 961 41.55 -41.69 -48.83
N ILE A 962 42.19 -42.29 -47.83
CA ILE A 962 43.41 -41.74 -47.23
C ILE A 962 44.59 -41.82 -48.20
N THR A 963 45.35 -40.74 -48.26
CA THR A 963 46.59 -40.62 -49.05
C THR A 963 47.81 -40.31 -48.20
N SER A 964 47.62 -39.85 -46.95
CA SER A 964 48.71 -39.61 -46.01
C SER A 964 48.32 -39.83 -44.54
N ILE A 965 49.13 -40.57 -43.77
CA ILE A 965 49.10 -40.60 -42.30
C ILE A 965 50.48 -40.15 -41.81
N ASP A 966 50.53 -39.18 -40.90
CA ASP A 966 51.77 -38.58 -40.43
C ASP A 966 51.78 -38.43 -38.91
N LEU A 967 52.56 -39.27 -38.22
CA LEU A 967 52.83 -39.22 -36.78
C LEU A 967 54.20 -38.62 -36.45
N SER A 968 54.96 -38.11 -37.43
CA SER A 968 56.35 -37.66 -37.22
C SER A 968 56.48 -36.50 -36.23
N GLY A 969 55.40 -35.76 -35.99
CA GLY A 969 55.35 -34.68 -35.00
C GLY A 969 54.88 -35.13 -33.62
N LEU A 970 54.57 -36.41 -33.41
CA LEU A 970 54.11 -36.99 -32.15
C LEU A 970 55.27 -37.69 -31.43
N ARG A 971 55.37 -37.50 -30.12
CA ARG A 971 56.41 -38.09 -29.26
C ARG A 971 55.78 -38.68 -28.00
N GLY A 972 56.57 -39.39 -27.21
CA GLY A 972 56.16 -39.86 -25.88
C GLY A 972 55.13 -41.00 -25.89
N TYR A 973 55.11 -41.86 -26.90
CA TYR A 973 54.27 -43.07 -26.91
C TYR A 973 55.12 -44.34 -27.05
N SER A 974 54.63 -45.46 -26.50
CA SER A 974 55.36 -46.73 -26.54
C SER A 974 55.17 -47.48 -27.85
N SER A 975 53.94 -47.49 -28.38
CA SER A 975 53.63 -48.18 -29.63
C SER A 975 52.48 -47.52 -30.40
N SER A 976 52.54 -47.65 -31.73
CA SER A 976 51.42 -47.30 -32.59
C SER A 976 50.93 -48.48 -33.44
N ALA A 977 49.66 -48.44 -33.79
CA ALA A 977 49.05 -49.34 -34.76
C ALA A 977 48.39 -48.53 -35.87
N ILE A 978 49.07 -48.44 -37.01
CA ILE A 978 48.61 -47.72 -38.20
C ILE A 978 48.02 -48.72 -39.19
N THR A 979 46.71 -48.68 -39.41
CA THR A 979 46.03 -49.55 -40.37
C THR A 979 45.70 -48.77 -41.64
N ALA A 980 46.12 -49.28 -42.79
CA ALA A 980 45.81 -48.69 -44.09
C ALA A 980 45.17 -49.65 -45.11
N THR A 981 44.32 -49.15 -46.00
CA THR A 981 43.53 -49.89 -47.01
C THR A 981 43.63 -49.26 -48.41
N ALA A 982 43.86 -47.94 -48.50
CA ALA A 982 44.12 -47.23 -49.75
C ALA A 982 45.59 -46.77 -49.76
N GLY A 983 46.31 -47.04 -50.86
CA GLY A 983 47.72 -46.68 -50.99
C GLY A 983 48.00 -45.19 -50.70
N GLY A 984 49.09 -44.88 -49.99
CA GLY A 984 49.46 -43.53 -49.59
C GLY A 984 50.79 -43.45 -48.83
N THR A 985 51.13 -42.28 -48.31
CA THR A 985 52.33 -42.07 -47.48
C THR A 985 51.99 -42.25 -46.00
N LEU A 986 52.62 -43.20 -45.32
CA LEU A 986 52.43 -43.47 -43.89
C LEU A 986 53.75 -43.22 -43.17
N ILE A 987 53.72 -42.36 -42.17
CA ILE A 987 54.88 -41.94 -41.40
C ILE A 987 54.56 -42.22 -39.93
N GLY A 988 55.37 -43.08 -39.30
CA GLY A 988 55.41 -43.32 -37.86
C GLY A 988 56.14 -42.20 -37.13
N GLY A 989 56.53 -42.46 -35.90
CA GLY A 989 57.10 -41.48 -34.98
C GLY A 989 58.30 -42.04 -34.23
N ALA A 990 58.30 -41.91 -32.91
CA ALA A 990 59.46 -42.24 -32.07
C ALA A 990 59.26 -43.46 -31.16
N GLY A 991 58.13 -44.17 -31.31
CA GLY A 991 57.80 -45.40 -30.57
C GLY A 991 57.75 -46.61 -31.50
N ASP A 992 57.42 -47.79 -30.98
CA ASP A 992 57.35 -49.03 -31.78
C ASP A 992 56.13 -48.99 -32.72
N ASP A 993 56.33 -48.77 -34.01
CA ASP A 993 55.24 -48.52 -34.95
C ASP A 993 54.86 -49.78 -35.75
N THR A 994 53.58 -50.18 -35.67
CA THR A 994 53.04 -51.31 -36.44
C THR A 994 52.15 -50.83 -37.58
N PHE A 995 52.61 -50.99 -38.82
CA PHE A 995 51.84 -50.72 -40.02
C PHE A 995 51.11 -51.98 -40.48
N THR A 996 49.78 -51.98 -40.45
CA THR A 996 48.94 -53.06 -41.00
C THR A 996 48.32 -52.64 -42.32
N LEU A 997 48.84 -53.19 -43.41
CA LEU A 997 48.50 -52.79 -44.77
C LEU A 997 47.59 -53.83 -45.41
N HIS A 998 46.37 -53.41 -45.74
CA HIS A 998 45.43 -54.17 -46.53
C HIS A 998 45.66 -53.84 -48.01
N GLY A 999 45.94 -54.86 -48.81
CA GLY A 999 46.10 -54.69 -50.25
C GLY A 999 44.80 -54.37 -50.96
N ALA A 1000 44.89 -54.09 -52.27
CA ALA A 1000 43.73 -53.69 -53.05
C ALA A 1000 42.60 -54.74 -52.97
N ALA A 1001 41.38 -54.29 -52.68
CA ALA A 1001 40.21 -55.14 -52.49
C ALA A 1001 39.69 -55.81 -53.79
N SER A 1002 40.33 -55.57 -54.94
CA SER A 1002 39.90 -56.07 -56.24
C SER A 1002 41.07 -56.62 -57.06
N ALA A 1003 40.82 -57.73 -57.77
CA ALA A 1003 41.83 -58.39 -58.60
C ALA A 1003 42.31 -57.48 -59.74
N GLY A 1004 43.64 -57.33 -59.86
CA GLY A 1004 44.30 -56.49 -60.87
C GLY A 1004 44.47 -55.00 -60.51
N ALA A 1005 43.98 -54.55 -59.35
CA ALA A 1005 44.26 -53.21 -58.82
C ALA A 1005 45.60 -53.19 -58.06
N THR A 1006 46.25 -52.01 -58.01
CA THR A 1006 47.52 -51.80 -57.29
C THR A 1006 47.35 -50.73 -56.22
N SER A 1007 47.67 -51.06 -54.96
CA SER A 1007 47.82 -50.10 -53.86
C SER A 1007 49.31 -49.85 -53.61
N THR A 1008 49.76 -48.59 -53.66
CA THR A 1008 51.16 -48.22 -53.40
C THR A 1008 51.27 -47.46 -52.09
N PHE A 1009 52.16 -47.90 -51.21
CA PHE A 1009 52.45 -47.29 -49.92
C PHE A 1009 53.88 -46.79 -49.85
N THR A 1010 54.08 -45.57 -49.35
CA THR A 1010 55.40 -45.06 -48.95
C THR A 1010 55.43 -45.04 -47.43
N LEU A 1011 56.41 -45.72 -46.82
CA LEU A 1011 56.46 -46.00 -45.39
C LEU A 1011 57.75 -45.45 -44.78
N THR A 1012 57.62 -44.80 -43.64
CA THR A 1012 58.72 -44.33 -42.79
C THR A 1012 58.36 -44.72 -41.36
N GLY A 1013 59.07 -45.66 -40.76
CA GLY A 1013 58.80 -46.11 -39.39
C GLY A 1013 59.22 -45.08 -38.34
N GLY A 1014 60.45 -44.57 -38.44
CA GLY A 1014 60.96 -43.54 -37.55
C GLY A 1014 61.98 -44.12 -36.56
N LEU A 1015 61.87 -43.78 -35.27
CA LEU A 1015 62.68 -44.39 -34.21
C LEU A 1015 61.85 -45.42 -33.46
N GLY A 1016 62.41 -46.59 -33.14
CA GLY A 1016 61.69 -47.63 -32.41
C GLY A 1016 61.89 -49.00 -33.05
N LYS A 1017 61.07 -49.98 -32.65
CA LYS A 1017 60.95 -51.27 -33.34
C LYS A 1017 59.74 -51.27 -34.24
N ASP A 1018 59.99 -51.21 -35.54
CA ASP A 1018 58.92 -51.03 -36.50
C ASP A 1018 58.50 -52.34 -37.17
N THR A 1019 57.20 -52.59 -37.18
CA THR A 1019 56.61 -53.78 -37.80
C THR A 1019 55.79 -53.40 -39.02
N TYR A 1020 56.23 -53.86 -40.18
CA TYR A 1020 55.56 -53.64 -41.45
C TYR A 1020 54.77 -54.89 -41.84
N ALA A 1021 53.50 -54.92 -41.47
CA ALA A 1021 52.60 -56.06 -41.64
C ALA A 1021 51.74 -55.94 -42.90
N HIS A 1022 51.64 -57.04 -43.65
CA HIS A 1022 50.72 -57.20 -44.76
C HIS A 1022 49.60 -58.19 -44.43
N SER A 1023 48.40 -57.91 -44.92
CA SER A 1023 47.25 -58.82 -44.83
C SER A 1023 46.76 -59.24 -46.22
N ALA A 1024 46.22 -60.45 -46.33
CA ALA A 1024 45.83 -61.05 -47.62
C ALA A 1024 44.87 -60.16 -48.43
N ALA A 1025 45.17 -59.98 -49.71
CA ALA A 1025 44.43 -59.12 -50.63
C ALA A 1025 44.12 -59.82 -51.96
N LEU A 1026 43.16 -59.28 -52.72
CA LEU A 1026 42.80 -59.79 -54.05
C LEU A 1026 43.64 -59.14 -55.17
N GLY A 1027 44.23 -57.97 -54.95
CA GLY A 1027 45.09 -57.24 -55.89
C GLY A 1027 46.48 -56.91 -55.32
N LYS A 1028 47.31 -56.22 -56.12
CA LYS A 1028 48.72 -55.96 -55.83
C LYS A 1028 48.91 -54.92 -54.73
N THR A 1029 49.89 -55.14 -53.87
CA THR A 1029 50.37 -54.14 -52.90
C THR A 1029 51.84 -53.84 -53.14
N ILE A 1030 52.20 -52.57 -53.31
CA ILE A 1030 53.58 -52.09 -53.39
C ILE A 1030 53.89 -51.33 -52.11
N MET A 1031 54.92 -51.74 -51.38
CA MET A 1031 55.40 -51.08 -50.17
C MET A 1031 56.79 -50.52 -50.41
N THR A 1032 56.96 -49.20 -50.31
CA THR A 1032 58.25 -48.52 -50.43
C THR A 1032 58.67 -48.02 -49.06
N VAL A 1033 59.73 -48.59 -48.48
CA VAL A 1033 60.32 -48.15 -47.20
C VAL A 1033 61.58 -47.34 -47.47
N THR A 1034 61.71 -46.17 -46.83
CA THR A 1034 62.80 -45.21 -47.07
C THR A 1034 64.09 -45.50 -46.30
N GLU A 1035 65.22 -44.96 -46.79
CA GLU A 1035 66.62 -45.30 -46.46
C GLU A 1035 67.03 -45.18 -44.98
N ALA A 1036 66.35 -44.36 -44.19
CA ALA A 1036 66.72 -44.10 -42.79
C ALA A 1036 65.97 -44.99 -41.78
N ASP A 1037 64.94 -45.73 -42.21
CA ASP A 1037 63.87 -46.18 -41.30
C ASP A 1037 63.65 -47.71 -41.26
N PHE A 1038 64.55 -48.50 -41.84
CA PHE A 1038 64.51 -49.96 -41.68
C PHE A 1038 65.85 -50.49 -41.16
N ASN A 1039 65.91 -50.73 -39.87
CA ASN A 1039 67.06 -51.23 -39.14
C ASN A 1039 66.72 -52.52 -38.36
N VAL A 1040 67.09 -53.66 -38.95
CA VAL A 1040 66.92 -54.99 -38.32
C VAL A 1040 67.64 -55.11 -36.97
N ALA A 1041 68.72 -54.35 -36.74
CA ALA A 1041 69.44 -54.36 -35.47
C ALA A 1041 68.69 -53.63 -34.34
N GLU A 1042 67.82 -52.69 -34.69
CA GLU A 1042 66.92 -52.01 -33.73
C GLU A 1042 65.70 -52.88 -33.41
N GLY A 1043 65.33 -53.79 -34.33
CA GLY A 1043 64.30 -54.81 -34.15
C GLY A 1043 63.20 -54.77 -35.19
N ASP A 1044 63.38 -53.98 -36.26
CA ASP A 1044 62.41 -53.82 -37.33
C ASP A 1044 62.18 -55.12 -38.10
N ASN A 1045 60.92 -55.36 -38.48
CA ASN A 1045 60.56 -56.60 -39.15
C ASN A 1045 59.38 -56.45 -40.13
N PHE A 1046 59.32 -57.37 -41.09
CA PHE A 1046 58.18 -57.57 -41.97
C PHE A 1046 57.37 -58.79 -41.52
N THR A 1047 56.04 -58.68 -41.52
CA THR A 1047 55.16 -59.81 -41.16
C THR A 1047 54.01 -59.98 -42.16
N GLY A 1048 53.44 -61.19 -42.25
CA GLY A 1048 52.40 -61.51 -43.25
C GLY A 1048 52.93 -61.94 -44.63
N PHE A 1049 54.25 -62.17 -44.72
CA PHE A 1049 54.99 -62.49 -45.93
C PHE A 1049 55.71 -63.84 -45.78
N SER A 1050 55.69 -64.72 -46.79
CA SER A 1050 56.52 -65.94 -46.82
C SER A 1050 57.71 -65.84 -47.80
N ALA A 1051 58.94 -66.02 -47.30
CA ALA A 1051 60.16 -65.79 -48.07
C ALA A 1051 60.26 -66.65 -49.35
N VAL A 1052 60.60 -66.03 -50.49
CA VAL A 1052 60.82 -66.70 -51.79
C VAL A 1052 62.25 -66.47 -52.27
N GLN A 1053 62.87 -67.48 -52.88
CA GLN A 1053 64.18 -67.35 -53.54
C GLN A 1053 64.00 -66.87 -54.99
N LEU A 1054 64.79 -65.88 -55.42
CA LEU A 1054 64.70 -65.27 -56.75
C LEU A 1054 66.05 -65.26 -57.49
N ASN A 1055 66.02 -65.32 -58.81
CA ASN A 1055 67.17 -65.15 -59.70
C ASN A 1055 67.17 -63.77 -60.40
N ALA A 1056 68.30 -63.37 -61.01
CA ALA A 1056 68.48 -62.04 -61.60
C ALA A 1056 67.42 -61.66 -62.66
N ASP A 1057 66.94 -62.60 -63.47
CA ASP A 1057 65.90 -62.36 -64.48
C ASP A 1057 64.52 -62.08 -63.84
N GLN A 1058 64.22 -62.77 -62.74
CA GLN A 1058 63.03 -62.51 -61.93
C GLN A 1058 63.11 -61.14 -61.26
N VAL A 1059 64.31 -60.71 -60.83
CA VAL A 1059 64.53 -59.38 -60.26
C VAL A 1059 64.33 -58.29 -61.30
N VAL A 1060 64.87 -58.44 -62.50
CA VAL A 1060 64.66 -57.48 -63.61
C VAL A 1060 63.19 -57.41 -64.02
N THR A 1061 62.50 -58.55 -64.08
CA THR A 1061 61.07 -58.61 -64.38
C THR A 1061 60.26 -57.83 -63.33
N PHE A 1062 60.57 -58.03 -62.06
CA PHE A 1062 59.97 -57.27 -60.98
C PHE A 1062 60.30 -55.77 -61.06
N LEU A 1063 61.57 -55.41 -61.27
CA LEU A 1063 61.98 -54.01 -61.39
C LEU A 1063 61.20 -53.34 -62.53
N ALA A 1064 60.99 -54.04 -63.65
CA ALA A 1064 60.14 -53.56 -64.73
C ALA A 1064 58.67 -53.40 -64.33
N THR A 1065 58.12 -54.29 -63.47
CA THR A 1065 56.75 -54.15 -62.95
C THR A 1065 56.57 -52.93 -62.04
N ILE A 1066 57.64 -52.45 -61.40
CA ILE A 1066 57.66 -51.18 -60.66
C ILE A 1066 58.23 -50.01 -61.48
N GLY A 1067 58.35 -50.16 -62.81
CA GLY A 1067 58.72 -49.10 -63.74
C GLY A 1067 60.22 -48.85 -63.92
N ILE A 1068 61.08 -49.70 -63.36
CA ILE A 1068 62.55 -49.62 -63.43
C ILE A 1068 63.05 -50.57 -64.52
N THR A 1069 63.74 -50.03 -65.53
CA THR A 1069 64.37 -50.87 -66.57
C THR A 1069 65.79 -51.23 -66.14
N ALA A 1070 66.01 -52.49 -65.76
CA ALA A 1070 67.29 -53.00 -65.29
C ALA A 1070 67.85 -54.09 -66.23
N ASP A 1071 69.18 -54.20 -66.33
CA ASP A 1071 69.84 -55.35 -66.98
C ASP A 1071 70.12 -56.43 -65.92
N PRO A 1072 69.90 -57.74 -66.20
CA PRO A 1072 70.19 -58.81 -65.24
C PRO A 1072 71.63 -58.80 -64.71
N ALA A 1073 72.59 -58.25 -65.47
CA ALA A 1073 73.98 -58.13 -65.07
C ALA A 1073 74.23 -57.07 -63.99
N ASP A 1074 73.33 -56.09 -63.85
CA ASP A 1074 73.43 -55.00 -62.88
C ASP A 1074 72.82 -55.36 -61.51
N ILE A 1075 72.29 -56.58 -61.38
CA ILE A 1075 71.72 -57.13 -60.14
C ILE A 1075 72.81 -57.88 -59.38
N THR A 1076 73.09 -57.45 -58.14
CA THR A 1076 73.98 -58.16 -57.22
C THR A 1076 73.19 -58.75 -56.06
N PHE A 1077 73.58 -59.95 -55.62
CA PHE A 1077 72.96 -60.65 -54.50
C PHE A 1077 73.91 -60.62 -53.29
N ALA A 1078 73.39 -60.29 -52.11
CA ALA A 1078 74.21 -60.02 -50.94
C ALA A 1078 74.90 -61.25 -50.30
N ASP A 1079 74.46 -62.50 -50.55
CA ASP A 1079 74.99 -63.72 -49.87
C ASP A 1079 75.55 -64.85 -50.77
N GLY A 1080 75.57 -64.68 -52.09
CA GLY A 1080 75.77 -65.81 -53.01
C GLY A 1080 74.43 -66.47 -53.38
N ALA A 1081 74.46 -67.72 -53.87
CA ALA A 1081 73.37 -68.34 -54.63
C ALA A 1081 72.02 -68.57 -53.89
N ASN A 1082 71.82 -68.01 -52.68
CA ASN A 1082 70.62 -68.20 -51.84
C ASN A 1082 69.98 -66.89 -51.33
N ALA A 1083 70.35 -65.73 -51.85
CA ALA A 1083 69.95 -64.45 -51.26
C ALA A 1083 68.46 -64.09 -51.46
N LYS A 1084 67.84 -63.58 -50.38
CA LYS A 1084 66.47 -63.03 -50.33
C LYS A 1084 66.41 -61.54 -50.69
N GLN A 1085 67.55 -60.91 -50.93
CA GLN A 1085 67.72 -59.48 -51.19
C GLN A 1085 68.54 -59.28 -52.47
N ALA A 1086 68.10 -58.37 -53.34
CA ALA A 1086 68.77 -58.02 -54.59
C ALA A 1086 69.14 -56.53 -54.58
N VAL A 1087 70.37 -56.18 -54.92
CA VAL A 1087 70.85 -54.79 -54.98
C VAL A 1087 70.94 -54.36 -56.44
N TYR A 1088 70.35 -53.22 -56.78
CA TYR A 1088 70.40 -52.64 -58.12
C TYR A 1088 70.74 -51.14 -58.03
N MET A 1089 71.82 -50.72 -58.70
CA MET A 1089 72.33 -49.34 -58.70
C MET A 1089 72.52 -48.71 -57.31
N GLY A 1090 73.02 -49.48 -56.35
CA GLY A 1090 73.31 -48.99 -54.98
C GLY A 1090 72.11 -48.94 -54.04
N ASN A 1091 70.90 -49.17 -54.55
CA ASN A 1091 69.70 -49.36 -53.73
C ASN A 1091 69.47 -50.85 -53.49
N SER A 1092 69.25 -51.23 -52.24
CA SER A 1092 68.89 -52.60 -51.85
C SER A 1092 67.40 -52.82 -52.04
N TYR A 1093 66.98 -53.83 -52.78
CA TYR A 1093 65.56 -54.19 -52.99
C TYR A 1093 65.29 -55.57 -52.37
N LEU A 1094 64.27 -55.65 -51.51
CA LEU A 1094 63.77 -56.92 -50.97
C LEU A 1094 62.59 -57.40 -51.83
N LEU A 1095 62.85 -58.24 -52.83
CA LEU A 1095 61.79 -58.65 -53.76
C LEU A 1095 60.96 -59.82 -53.23
N THR A 1096 59.67 -59.54 -53.05
CA THR A 1096 58.51 -60.44 -52.93
C THR A 1096 58.72 -61.73 -52.13
N ALA A 1097 58.01 -61.77 -51.02
CA ALA A 1097 57.56 -62.98 -50.38
C ALA A 1097 56.13 -63.29 -50.85
N THR A 1098 55.81 -64.55 -51.18
CA THR A 1098 54.42 -64.95 -51.53
C THR A 1098 53.57 -64.77 -50.28
N ALA A 1099 52.44 -64.08 -50.35
CA ALA A 1099 51.33 -64.41 -49.44
C ALA A 1099 50.63 -65.63 -50.05
N ILE A 1100 50.06 -66.52 -49.24
CA ILE A 1100 49.65 -67.89 -49.65
C ILE A 1100 48.72 -67.95 -50.89
N ASP A 1101 48.13 -66.83 -51.36
CA ASP A 1101 47.23 -66.76 -52.53
C ASP A 1101 47.51 -65.65 -53.60
N ASP A 1102 48.51 -64.77 -53.47
CA ASP A 1102 48.79 -63.65 -54.43
C ASP A 1102 50.27 -63.63 -54.88
N THR A 1103 50.52 -63.84 -56.18
CA THR A 1103 51.86 -63.81 -56.80
C THR A 1103 52.36 -62.40 -57.18
N GLU A 1104 51.69 -61.32 -56.75
CA GLU A 1104 51.84 -59.99 -57.35
C GLU A 1104 52.26 -58.85 -56.40
N SER A 1105 52.31 -59.07 -55.08
CA SER A 1105 52.66 -58.03 -54.08
C SER A 1105 54.18 -57.88 -53.85
N ALA A 1106 54.63 -56.65 -53.61
CA ALA A 1106 56.01 -56.17 -53.71
C ALA A 1106 56.46 -55.29 -52.54
N ILE A 1107 57.70 -55.49 -52.08
CA ILE A 1107 58.39 -54.59 -51.15
C ILE A 1107 59.59 -53.97 -51.88
N GLN A 1108 59.80 -52.68 -51.67
CA GLN A 1108 60.91 -51.91 -52.16
C GLN A 1108 61.54 -51.23 -50.95
N LEU A 1109 62.80 -51.58 -50.68
CA LEU A 1109 63.65 -50.78 -49.79
C LEU A 1109 64.43 -49.82 -50.70
N LEU A 1110 64.68 -48.59 -50.28
CA LEU A 1110 65.49 -47.63 -51.04
C LEU A 1110 66.68 -47.21 -50.17
N GLY A 1111 67.89 -47.20 -50.72
CA GLY A 1111 69.09 -46.65 -50.07
C GLY A 1111 69.75 -47.46 -48.93
N VAL A 1112 69.23 -48.63 -48.53
CA VAL A 1112 69.79 -49.39 -47.39
C VAL A 1112 71.22 -49.90 -47.68
N THR A 1113 72.22 -49.44 -46.90
CA THR A 1113 73.61 -49.94 -46.96
C THR A 1113 73.73 -51.30 -46.25
N ALA A 1114 74.27 -52.29 -46.96
CA ALA A 1114 74.37 -53.68 -46.52
C ALA A 1114 75.20 -53.87 -45.24
N ASP A 1115 74.53 -54.00 -44.10
CA ASP A 1115 74.98 -54.89 -43.01
C ASP A 1115 73.76 -55.51 -42.29
N VAL A 1116 73.03 -56.35 -43.02
CA VAL A 1116 71.87 -57.12 -42.50
C VAL A 1116 72.23 -58.61 -42.36
N THR A 1117 73.52 -58.93 -42.25
CA THR A 1117 74.04 -60.26 -42.57
C THR A 1117 73.75 -61.34 -41.52
N ASP A 1118 73.17 -61.03 -40.35
CA ASP A 1118 73.21 -61.99 -39.24
C ASP A 1118 71.87 -62.35 -38.56
N HIS A 1119 70.76 -61.64 -38.76
CA HIS A 1119 69.55 -61.91 -37.95
C HIS A 1119 68.24 -61.80 -38.77
N ILE A 1120 67.86 -62.89 -39.44
CA ILE A 1120 66.48 -63.19 -39.87
C ILE A 1120 66.09 -64.52 -39.22
N ALA A 1121 65.17 -64.49 -38.25
CA ALA A 1121 64.55 -65.69 -37.66
C ALA A 1121 63.04 -65.65 -37.86
#